data_AF-A0A6J1WXB4-F1
#
_entry.id   AF-A0A6J1WXB4-F1
#
_cell.length_a   1.000
_cell.length_b   1.000
_cell.length_c   1.000
_cell.angle_alpha   90.00
_cell.angle_beta   90.00
_cell.angle_gamma   90.00
#
_symmetry.space_group_name_H-M   'P 1'
#
loop_
_entity.id
_entity.type
_entity.pdbx_description
1 polymer ?
#
loop_
_entity_poly.entity_id
_entity_poly.type
_entity_poly.pdbx_seq_one_letter_code
_entity_poly.pdbx_strand_id
1 'polypeptide(L)'
;MLGAVTPESFDTLHSYTNTFQMPFVTPWFPEKVIPPSSGLIDHAVSMRPDYHRAIVDTIVFYGWKEIIYMYDSHDGLLRLQQLYQSMQPGRTAFRISMVKRINNASDAMEFLLTLEQHDRWGNKRIVLDCNTKNAKSILLGHVRKVQLGRRTYHYMLSGLVMDDHWENEVTEYGAVNITGFRIVDHSRKIVRDFMDGLRRMDSRFKGTISAQTALMYDGVQVLMDALGRLWRKKPDAFRSALRRAAGQANSTKVIDCNPGKSWVVPFEHGDKISRLIKKTDIEGLTGNISFNEEGHRFNFTLQVVEMTVQSAMLKVATWSDMHGLIPVQPKYVQLRSPASYDTNKTYIITTVLQEPYMMQKQTEYGQKDEYYGFCKDLAELITSKLGIKYELRVAKEAKYKSESPPDGLTELVGEIVRKDADIALGPLSITPEREKLVDFSEPFLSIDSPIMNKRMPKQLSDTFSFLRPLSKEIWLCVLFSFFAVSIVLFLVSRFSPHEWRSVSISDTHLDHPISSTNEIILHNEFSIWNSFWFSLGSFMQQGSDVVPRSLSGRIVGTVWWFFALILVCSYTANLAAYLIVERIAEPAQALSYPSGLAHSESSYIPSNYPVKDTVSNDGSIAYYSMEKGPEMTCNTISRVCKYKHTELAIATPKGSPLREGINLAIVDLKKDGVIGKLWRKWLNAKKPECDIKDEETTITEMTLSQVAGIFYVLVGGLALALTVALLEFCQHGRAEAARANVPLRAALRAKARLASRSDRKAPPNHTPQRDHDRLGWNGAAFAGYFTAGTQISQEDAVHASFTHV
;
A
#
# COMPACT_ATOMS: atom_id res chain seq x y z
N MET A 1 7.28 -50.47 -28.94
CA MET A 1 7.29 -49.02 -28.62
C MET A 1 6.42 -48.78 -27.40
N LEU A 2 6.83 -47.86 -26.51
CA LEU A 2 6.04 -47.40 -25.37
C LEU A 2 6.10 -45.87 -25.35
N GLY A 3 4.95 -45.20 -25.29
CA GLY A 3 4.94 -43.74 -25.28
C GLY A 3 3.54 -43.15 -25.20
N ALA A 4 3.47 -41.91 -24.72
CA ALA A 4 2.26 -41.10 -24.75
C ALA A 4 2.04 -40.55 -26.16
N VAL A 5 0.77 -40.37 -26.53
CA VAL A 5 0.35 -39.87 -27.84
C VAL A 5 -0.62 -38.71 -27.66
N THR A 6 -0.63 -37.83 -28.65
CA THR A 6 -1.71 -36.85 -28.85
C THR A 6 -2.67 -37.39 -29.92
N PRO A 7 -3.92 -36.94 -29.98
CA PRO A 7 -4.86 -37.34 -31.04
C PRO A 7 -4.30 -37.13 -32.46
N GLU A 8 -3.57 -36.04 -32.68
CA GLU A 8 -2.96 -35.70 -33.97
C GLU A 8 -1.80 -36.64 -34.35
N SER A 9 -0.99 -37.05 -33.37
CA SER A 9 0.16 -37.95 -33.61
C SER A 9 -0.24 -39.42 -33.61
N PHE A 10 -1.37 -39.77 -32.99
CA PHE A 10 -1.82 -41.14 -32.83
C PHE A 10 -2.11 -41.81 -34.17
N ASP A 11 -2.82 -41.16 -35.09
CA ASP A 11 -3.15 -41.75 -36.40
C ASP A 11 -1.88 -42.11 -37.19
N THR A 12 -0.87 -41.25 -37.09
CA THR A 12 0.45 -41.52 -37.69
C THR A 12 1.11 -42.72 -37.01
N LEU A 13 1.23 -42.71 -35.68
CA LEU A 13 1.88 -43.80 -34.95
C LEU A 13 1.15 -45.13 -35.09
N HIS A 14 -0.18 -45.13 -35.13
CA HIS A 14 -1.03 -46.30 -35.35
C HIS A 14 -0.82 -46.88 -36.74
N SER A 15 -0.80 -46.03 -37.77
CA SER A 15 -0.51 -46.42 -39.15
C SER A 15 0.88 -47.05 -39.30
N TYR A 16 1.92 -46.42 -38.73
CA TYR A 16 3.28 -46.97 -38.75
C TYR A 16 3.38 -48.28 -37.95
N THR A 17 2.77 -48.32 -36.76
CA THR A 17 2.74 -49.53 -35.91
C THR A 17 2.17 -50.72 -36.67
N ASN A 18 1.05 -50.53 -37.34
CA ASN A 18 0.39 -51.61 -38.08
C ASN A 18 1.13 -51.96 -39.39
N THR A 19 1.69 -50.98 -40.09
CA THR A 19 2.46 -51.20 -41.33
C THR A 19 3.76 -51.97 -41.08
N PHE A 20 4.50 -51.63 -40.01
CA PHE A 20 5.75 -52.29 -39.64
C PHE A 20 5.58 -53.45 -38.67
N GLN A 21 4.34 -53.78 -38.29
CA GLN A 21 4.00 -54.78 -37.26
C GLN A 21 4.75 -54.55 -35.93
N MET A 22 4.94 -53.29 -35.55
CA MET A 22 5.73 -52.90 -34.39
C MET A 22 4.82 -52.75 -33.16
N PRO A 23 4.85 -53.63 -32.15
CA PRO A 23 3.93 -53.54 -31.02
C PRO A 23 4.04 -52.20 -30.30
N PHE A 24 2.92 -51.51 -30.11
CA PHE A 24 2.86 -50.20 -29.45
C PHE A 24 1.94 -50.26 -28.24
N VAL A 25 2.51 -50.02 -27.06
CA VAL A 25 1.74 -49.88 -25.82
C VAL A 25 1.68 -48.39 -25.50
N THR A 26 0.48 -47.88 -25.23
CA THR A 26 0.30 -46.46 -24.88
C THR A 26 -0.59 -46.33 -23.65
N PRO A 27 -0.30 -45.37 -22.75
CA PRO A 27 -1.16 -45.13 -21.60
C PRO A 27 -2.57 -44.65 -22.00
N TRP A 28 -2.79 -44.11 -23.19
CA TRP A 28 -4.08 -43.56 -23.61
C TRP A 28 -4.28 -43.58 -25.15
N PHE A 29 -5.44 -44.06 -25.63
CA PHE A 29 -5.92 -43.87 -27.01
C PHE A 29 -6.90 -42.71 -27.15
N PRO A 30 -6.92 -42.01 -28.30
CA PRO A 30 -8.10 -41.26 -28.72
C PRO A 30 -9.34 -42.16 -28.71
N GLU A 31 -10.49 -41.61 -28.35
CA GLU A 31 -11.69 -42.42 -28.03
C GLU A 31 -12.31 -43.14 -29.22
N LYS A 32 -11.91 -42.75 -30.43
CA LYS A 32 -12.23 -43.48 -31.65
C LYS A 32 -10.94 -43.88 -32.34
N VAL A 33 -10.61 -45.17 -32.24
CA VAL A 33 -9.55 -45.79 -33.03
C VAL A 33 -10.19 -46.43 -34.25
N ILE A 34 -9.71 -46.08 -35.44
CA ILE A 34 -10.18 -46.73 -36.67
C ILE A 34 -9.53 -48.12 -36.72
N PRO A 35 -10.31 -49.22 -36.71
CA PRO A 35 -9.73 -50.54 -36.84
C PRO A 35 -9.03 -50.67 -38.19
N PRO A 36 -7.91 -51.42 -38.28
CA PRO A 36 -7.21 -51.59 -39.54
C PRO A 36 -8.16 -52.24 -40.56
N SER A 37 -8.31 -51.60 -41.74
CA SER A 37 -9.17 -52.02 -42.84
C SER A 37 -8.83 -53.41 -43.42
N SER A 38 -7.68 -53.94 -43.04
CA SER A 38 -7.07 -55.17 -43.55
C SER A 38 -7.52 -56.45 -42.83
N GLY A 39 -8.28 -56.36 -41.73
CA GLY A 39 -8.64 -57.52 -40.89
C GLY A 39 -7.46 -58.16 -40.15
N LEU A 40 -6.31 -57.49 -40.13
CA LEU A 40 -5.09 -57.90 -39.43
C LEU A 40 -5.14 -57.50 -37.95
N ILE A 41 -4.31 -58.17 -37.14
CA ILE A 41 -4.20 -57.90 -35.69
C ILE A 41 -3.75 -56.45 -35.50
N ASP A 42 -4.48 -55.68 -34.70
CA ASP A 42 -4.00 -54.36 -34.29
C ASP A 42 -2.77 -54.52 -33.37
N HIS A 43 -1.67 -53.89 -33.75
CA HIS A 43 -0.41 -53.92 -33.02
C HIS A 43 -0.34 -52.86 -31.91
N ALA A 44 -1.32 -51.94 -31.85
CA ALA A 44 -1.47 -50.99 -30.77
C ALA A 44 -2.34 -51.55 -29.62
N VAL A 45 -1.97 -51.23 -28.38
CA VAL A 45 -2.71 -51.61 -27.16
C VAL A 45 -2.78 -50.42 -26.20
N SER A 46 -3.96 -50.13 -25.65
CA SER A 46 -4.17 -49.04 -24.69
C SER A 46 -4.29 -49.54 -23.27
N MET A 47 -3.52 -48.93 -22.37
CA MET A 47 -3.60 -49.20 -20.94
C MET A 47 -4.80 -48.53 -20.27
N ARG A 48 -5.23 -47.36 -20.78
CA ARG A 48 -6.43 -46.66 -20.26
C ARG A 48 -7.67 -47.46 -20.67
N PRO A 49 -8.49 -47.88 -19.70
CA PRO A 49 -9.73 -48.55 -20.00
C PRO A 49 -10.79 -47.57 -20.50
N ASP A 50 -11.76 -48.09 -21.23
CA ASP A 50 -12.95 -47.34 -21.60
C ASP A 50 -13.95 -47.33 -20.43
N TYR A 51 -14.25 -46.15 -19.90
CA TYR A 51 -15.06 -45.98 -18.69
C TYR A 51 -16.29 -45.09 -18.89
N HIS A 52 -16.70 -44.77 -20.13
CA HIS A 52 -17.88 -43.93 -20.37
C HIS A 52 -19.15 -44.51 -19.72
N ARG A 53 -19.28 -45.85 -19.65
CA ARG A 53 -20.38 -46.52 -18.95
C ARG A 53 -20.38 -46.24 -17.44
N ALA A 54 -19.21 -46.14 -16.82
CA ALA A 54 -19.08 -45.78 -15.41
C ALA A 54 -19.63 -44.38 -15.13
N ILE A 55 -19.47 -43.45 -16.09
CA ILE A 55 -20.05 -42.11 -16.01
C ILE A 55 -21.59 -42.20 -15.98
N VAL A 56 -22.17 -42.94 -16.94
CA VAL A 56 -23.63 -43.14 -17.02
C VAL A 56 -24.17 -43.76 -15.74
N ASP A 57 -23.60 -44.88 -15.29
CA ASP A 57 -24.07 -45.59 -14.10
C ASP A 57 -23.98 -44.72 -12.84
N THR A 58 -22.96 -43.88 -12.74
CA THR A 58 -22.79 -42.96 -11.60
C THR A 58 -23.84 -41.85 -11.62
N ILE A 59 -24.18 -41.30 -12.79
CA ILE A 59 -25.24 -40.28 -12.94
C ILE A 59 -26.60 -40.89 -12.57
N VAL A 60 -26.85 -42.14 -12.99
CA VAL A 60 -28.05 -42.89 -12.63
C VAL A 60 -28.09 -43.19 -11.13
N PHE A 61 -26.97 -43.59 -10.54
CA PHE A 61 -26.84 -43.86 -9.10
C PHE A 61 -27.21 -42.63 -8.25
N TYR A 62 -26.76 -41.44 -8.65
CA TYR A 62 -27.13 -40.19 -7.96
C TYR A 62 -28.54 -39.67 -8.33
N GLY A 63 -29.25 -40.31 -9.25
CA GLY A 63 -30.60 -39.91 -9.67
C GLY A 63 -30.65 -38.56 -10.36
N TRP A 64 -29.59 -38.15 -11.05
CA TRP A 64 -29.56 -36.86 -11.76
C TRP A 64 -30.45 -36.93 -12.99
N LYS A 65 -31.46 -36.05 -13.08
CA LYS A 65 -32.38 -36.00 -14.24
C LYS A 65 -31.84 -35.15 -15.38
N GLU A 66 -31.08 -34.12 -15.05
CA GLU A 66 -30.53 -33.14 -15.99
C GLU A 66 -29.07 -32.88 -15.67
N ILE A 67 -28.24 -32.87 -16.71
CA ILE A 67 -26.80 -32.59 -16.58
C ILE A 67 -26.35 -31.53 -17.58
N ILE A 68 -25.35 -30.76 -17.18
CA ILE A 68 -24.63 -29.80 -18.03
C ILE A 68 -23.26 -30.40 -18.33
N TYR A 69 -22.90 -30.54 -19.60
CA TYR A 69 -21.63 -31.12 -20.03
C TYR A 69 -20.65 -30.03 -20.46
N MET A 70 -19.52 -29.92 -19.76
CA MET A 70 -18.46 -28.96 -20.07
C MET A 70 -17.21 -29.70 -20.50
N TYR A 71 -16.63 -29.35 -21.65
CA TYR A 71 -15.46 -30.07 -22.18
C TYR A 71 -14.39 -29.16 -22.79
N ASP A 72 -13.12 -29.53 -22.72
CA ASP A 72 -12.00 -28.72 -23.26
C ASP A 72 -11.45 -29.20 -24.61
N SER A 73 -11.49 -30.50 -24.85
CA SER A 73 -10.75 -31.19 -25.92
C SER A 73 -11.67 -31.87 -26.94
N HIS A 74 -11.14 -32.15 -28.14
CA HIS A 74 -11.87 -32.90 -29.17
C HIS A 74 -12.24 -34.32 -28.69
N ASP A 75 -11.39 -34.94 -27.86
CA ASP A 75 -11.69 -36.24 -27.24
C ASP A 75 -12.91 -36.15 -26.31
N GLY A 76 -13.10 -35.02 -25.63
CA GLY A 76 -14.29 -34.83 -24.80
C GLY A 76 -15.59 -34.77 -25.60
N LEU A 77 -15.54 -34.26 -26.85
CA LEU A 77 -16.68 -34.31 -27.76
C LEU A 77 -16.98 -35.75 -28.22
N LEU A 78 -15.94 -36.56 -28.46
CA LEU A 78 -16.11 -37.97 -28.82
C LEU A 78 -16.71 -38.78 -27.66
N ARG A 79 -16.28 -38.54 -26.41
CA ARG A 79 -16.91 -39.14 -25.22
C ARG A 79 -18.35 -38.71 -25.05
N LEU A 80 -18.66 -37.45 -25.33
CA LEU A 80 -20.05 -36.98 -25.35
C LEU A 80 -20.89 -37.75 -26.39
N GLN A 81 -20.34 -38.01 -27.57
CA GLN A 81 -21.00 -38.83 -28.59
C GLN A 81 -21.23 -40.26 -28.10
N GLN A 82 -20.25 -40.89 -27.46
CA GLN A 82 -20.38 -42.22 -26.85
C GLN A 82 -21.44 -42.23 -25.73
N LEU A 83 -21.49 -41.19 -24.90
CA LEU A 83 -22.53 -41.00 -23.89
C LEU A 83 -23.92 -40.97 -24.56
N TYR A 84 -24.11 -40.20 -25.63
CA TYR A 84 -25.37 -40.20 -26.38
C TYR A 84 -25.71 -41.56 -26.99
N GLN A 85 -24.74 -42.29 -27.54
CA GLN A 85 -24.96 -43.63 -28.11
C GLN A 85 -25.34 -44.66 -27.04
N SER A 86 -24.78 -44.54 -25.84
CA SER A 86 -25.11 -45.42 -24.71
C SER A 86 -26.51 -45.16 -24.12
N MET A 87 -27.08 -43.98 -24.37
CA MET A 87 -28.44 -43.62 -23.97
C MET A 87 -29.46 -44.14 -25.00
N GLN A 88 -30.26 -45.13 -24.63
CA GLN A 88 -31.32 -45.66 -25.51
C GLN A 88 -32.45 -44.63 -25.70
N PRO A 89 -32.88 -44.34 -26.95
CA PRO A 89 -34.02 -43.45 -27.20
C PRO A 89 -35.30 -44.00 -26.52
N GLY A 90 -35.93 -43.19 -25.65
CA GLY A 90 -37.19 -43.54 -24.96
C GLY A 90 -37.06 -44.25 -23.61
N ARG A 91 -35.86 -44.65 -23.19
CA ARG A 91 -35.54 -45.15 -21.83
C ARG A 91 -34.38 -44.37 -21.20
N THR A 92 -34.25 -43.10 -21.52
CA THR A 92 -33.15 -42.25 -21.04
C THR A 92 -33.33 -41.94 -19.56
N ALA A 93 -32.38 -42.36 -18.72
CA ALA A 93 -32.39 -42.08 -17.29
C ALA A 93 -32.18 -40.58 -16.96
N PHE A 94 -31.52 -39.85 -17.85
CA PHE A 94 -31.26 -38.41 -17.72
C PHE A 94 -31.17 -37.72 -19.09
N ARG A 95 -31.25 -36.39 -19.10
CA ARG A 95 -31.04 -35.54 -20.29
C ARG A 95 -29.82 -34.63 -20.12
N ILE A 96 -29.13 -34.37 -21.23
CA ILE A 96 -28.06 -33.37 -21.29
C ILE A 96 -28.71 -32.03 -21.69
N SER A 97 -28.82 -31.10 -20.75
CA SER A 97 -29.54 -29.84 -20.95
C SER A 97 -28.71 -28.79 -21.69
N MET A 98 -27.41 -28.74 -21.41
CA MET A 98 -26.47 -27.82 -22.03
C MET A 98 -25.12 -28.48 -22.28
N VAL A 99 -24.47 -28.06 -23.36
CA VAL A 99 -23.13 -28.49 -23.74
C VAL A 99 -22.29 -27.24 -24.01
N LYS A 100 -21.15 -27.10 -23.33
CA LYS A 100 -20.26 -25.94 -23.48
C LYS A 100 -18.82 -26.40 -23.66
N ARG A 101 -18.19 -25.99 -24.77
CA ARG A 101 -16.74 -26.08 -24.95
C ARG A 101 -16.07 -24.97 -24.14
N ILE A 102 -15.06 -25.33 -23.35
CA ILE A 102 -14.28 -24.42 -22.51
C ILE A 102 -12.82 -24.38 -22.98
N ASN A 103 -12.27 -23.18 -23.18
CA ASN A 103 -10.85 -23.06 -23.53
C ASN A 103 -9.98 -22.88 -22.29
N ASN A 104 -10.44 -22.05 -21.35
CA ASN A 104 -9.73 -21.65 -20.13
C ASN A 104 -10.68 -21.67 -18.92
N ALA A 105 -10.11 -21.65 -17.72
CA ALA A 105 -10.89 -21.57 -16.48
C ALA A 105 -11.76 -20.30 -16.41
N SER A 106 -11.33 -19.17 -16.98
CA SER A 106 -12.11 -17.93 -17.00
C SER A 106 -13.41 -18.04 -17.82
N ASP A 107 -13.36 -18.68 -18.99
CA ASP A 107 -14.52 -18.93 -19.88
C ASP A 107 -15.52 -19.87 -19.20
N ALA A 108 -15.02 -20.90 -18.51
CA ALA A 108 -15.84 -21.73 -17.64
C ALA A 108 -16.55 -20.89 -16.57
N MET A 109 -15.83 -19.98 -15.90
CA MET A 109 -16.40 -19.13 -14.85
C MET A 109 -17.44 -18.15 -15.36
N GLU A 110 -17.25 -17.57 -16.54
CA GLU A 110 -18.23 -16.71 -17.20
C GLU A 110 -19.51 -17.48 -17.50
N PHE A 111 -19.38 -18.70 -18.05
CA PHE A 111 -20.52 -19.58 -18.27
C PHE A 111 -21.25 -19.96 -16.97
N LEU A 112 -20.52 -20.22 -15.88
CA LEU A 112 -21.17 -20.48 -14.59
C LEU A 112 -21.94 -19.27 -14.06
N LEU A 113 -21.44 -18.05 -14.30
CA LEU A 113 -22.12 -16.81 -13.91
C LEU A 113 -23.39 -16.57 -14.73
N THR A 114 -23.38 -16.88 -16.04
CA THR A 114 -24.60 -16.78 -16.86
C THR A 114 -25.66 -17.79 -16.42
N LEU A 115 -25.26 -18.98 -15.98
CA LEU A 115 -26.18 -19.95 -15.36
C LEU A 115 -26.80 -19.44 -14.06
N GLU A 116 -26.03 -18.77 -13.20
CA GLU A 116 -26.56 -18.15 -11.97
C GLU A 116 -27.50 -16.98 -12.24
N GLN A 117 -27.25 -16.19 -13.30
CA GLN A 117 -28.15 -15.11 -13.71
C GLN A 117 -29.51 -15.64 -14.16
N HIS A 118 -29.53 -16.80 -14.84
CA HIS A 118 -30.76 -17.40 -15.32
C HIS A 118 -31.52 -18.15 -14.21
N ASP A 119 -30.83 -18.92 -13.38
CA ASP A 119 -31.44 -19.69 -12.30
C ASP A 119 -30.48 -19.81 -11.12
N ARG A 120 -30.69 -19.00 -10.08
CA ARG A 120 -29.83 -18.93 -8.90
C ARG A 120 -30.03 -20.10 -7.92
N TRP A 121 -31.28 -20.57 -7.77
CA TRP A 121 -31.63 -21.55 -6.73
C TRP A 121 -31.70 -22.98 -7.26
N GLY A 122 -31.72 -23.17 -8.58
CA GLY A 122 -31.68 -24.49 -9.19
C GLY A 122 -30.40 -25.27 -8.88
N ASN A 123 -30.58 -26.57 -8.66
CA ASN A 123 -29.48 -27.51 -8.50
C ASN A 123 -28.80 -27.73 -9.85
N LYS A 124 -27.53 -27.35 -9.95
CA LYS A 124 -26.73 -27.47 -11.18
C LYS A 124 -25.84 -28.70 -11.06
N ARG A 125 -26.05 -29.66 -11.96
CA ARG A 125 -25.25 -30.89 -12.07
C ARG A 125 -24.33 -30.76 -13.27
N ILE A 126 -23.03 -30.64 -13.01
CA ILE A 126 -22.06 -30.34 -14.06
C ILE A 126 -21.11 -31.53 -14.21
N VAL A 127 -21.09 -32.12 -15.40
CA VAL A 127 -20.06 -33.07 -15.80
C VAL A 127 -18.92 -32.28 -16.43
N LEU A 128 -17.77 -32.31 -15.76
CA LEU A 128 -16.58 -31.59 -16.17
C LEU A 128 -15.60 -32.56 -16.83
N ASP A 129 -15.36 -32.33 -18.12
CA ASP A 129 -14.46 -33.09 -18.97
C ASP A 129 -13.30 -32.23 -19.45
N CYS A 130 -12.34 -32.03 -18.55
CA CYS A 130 -11.12 -31.31 -18.87
C CYS A 130 -9.91 -31.92 -18.17
N ASN A 131 -8.73 -31.47 -18.58
CA ASN A 131 -7.47 -31.87 -17.96
C ASN A 131 -7.44 -31.52 -16.45
N THR A 132 -6.74 -32.31 -15.63
CA THR A 132 -6.56 -32.11 -14.18
C THR A 132 -6.28 -30.67 -13.81
N LYS A 133 -5.36 -30.01 -14.52
CA LYS A 133 -4.96 -28.62 -14.25
C LYS A 133 -6.14 -27.64 -14.43
N ASN A 134 -6.86 -27.77 -15.54
CA ASN A 134 -8.02 -26.93 -15.85
C ASN A 134 -9.17 -27.21 -14.88
N ALA A 135 -9.45 -28.48 -14.57
CA ALA A 135 -10.48 -28.87 -13.62
C ALA A 135 -10.24 -28.23 -12.25
N LYS A 136 -8.99 -28.30 -11.77
CA LYS A 136 -8.56 -27.68 -10.51
C LYS A 136 -8.77 -26.18 -10.52
N SER A 137 -8.31 -25.48 -11.56
CA SER A 137 -8.48 -24.02 -11.69
C SER A 137 -9.94 -23.60 -11.76
N ILE A 138 -10.81 -24.40 -12.40
CA ILE A 138 -12.25 -24.12 -12.50
C ILE A 138 -12.91 -24.22 -11.13
N LEU A 139 -12.64 -25.30 -10.39
CA LEU A 139 -13.22 -25.52 -9.06
C LEU A 139 -12.73 -24.49 -8.05
N LEU A 140 -11.43 -24.16 -8.07
CA LEU A 140 -10.89 -23.07 -7.24
C LEU A 140 -11.53 -21.72 -7.57
N GLY A 141 -11.64 -21.39 -8.85
CA GLY A 141 -12.29 -20.15 -9.29
C GLY A 141 -13.76 -20.09 -8.91
N HIS A 142 -14.46 -21.22 -8.89
CA HIS A 142 -15.83 -21.30 -8.38
C HIS A 142 -15.86 -20.93 -6.91
N VAL A 143 -15.11 -21.64 -6.05
CA VAL A 143 -15.22 -21.48 -4.60
C VAL A 143 -14.82 -20.07 -4.15
N ARG A 144 -13.84 -19.46 -4.82
CA ARG A 144 -13.38 -18.10 -4.54
C ARG A 144 -14.37 -17.01 -4.98
N LYS A 145 -15.19 -17.25 -6.00
CA LYS A 145 -16.21 -16.28 -6.44
C LYS A 145 -17.47 -16.37 -5.59
N VAL A 146 -17.69 -15.35 -4.75
CA VAL A 146 -18.85 -15.23 -3.85
C VAL A 146 -20.20 -15.24 -4.59
N GLN A 147 -20.21 -14.88 -5.87
CA GLN A 147 -21.43 -14.84 -6.70
C GLN A 147 -21.98 -16.23 -7.05
N LEU A 148 -21.15 -17.27 -7.02
CA LEU A 148 -21.55 -18.64 -7.36
C LEU A 148 -22.03 -19.39 -6.12
N GLY A 149 -23.15 -20.10 -6.25
CA GLY A 149 -23.74 -20.86 -5.16
C GLY A 149 -22.91 -22.11 -4.82
N ARG A 150 -22.41 -22.23 -3.60
CA ARG A 150 -21.58 -23.39 -3.21
C ARG A 150 -22.39 -24.69 -3.00
N ARG A 151 -23.61 -24.57 -2.48
CA ARG A 151 -24.49 -25.72 -2.13
C ARG A 151 -25.36 -26.20 -3.28
N THR A 152 -25.59 -25.37 -4.29
CA THR A 152 -26.47 -25.67 -5.43
C THR A 152 -25.74 -26.44 -6.52
N TYR A 153 -24.41 -26.53 -6.47
CA TYR A 153 -23.61 -27.21 -7.48
C TYR A 153 -23.14 -28.58 -7.01
N HIS A 154 -23.11 -29.51 -7.95
CA HIS A 154 -22.43 -30.78 -7.80
C HIS A 154 -21.66 -31.04 -9.09
N TYR A 155 -20.34 -31.12 -8.96
CA TYR A 155 -19.43 -31.42 -10.06
C TYR A 155 -19.12 -32.92 -10.13
N MET A 156 -19.17 -33.47 -11.34
CA MET A 156 -18.68 -34.81 -11.64
C MET A 156 -17.49 -34.70 -12.59
N LEU A 157 -16.33 -35.12 -12.13
CA LEU A 157 -15.13 -35.18 -12.94
C LEU A 157 -15.16 -36.44 -13.79
N SER A 158 -15.24 -36.26 -15.11
CA SER A 158 -15.26 -37.39 -16.04
C SER A 158 -13.87 -38.05 -16.20
N GLY A 159 -12.78 -37.34 -15.93
CA GLY A 159 -11.42 -37.89 -16.02
C GLY A 159 -11.03 -38.75 -14.81
N LEU A 160 -9.97 -39.55 -14.94
CA LEU A 160 -9.27 -40.22 -13.83
C LEU A 160 -8.42 -39.23 -13.01
N VAL A 161 -9.00 -38.07 -12.70
CA VAL A 161 -8.35 -36.85 -12.17
C VAL A 161 -8.21 -36.89 -10.64
N MET A 162 -8.98 -37.73 -9.96
CA MET A 162 -8.98 -37.84 -8.50
C MET A 162 -7.75 -38.57 -7.93
N ASP A 163 -6.87 -39.09 -8.80
CA ASP A 163 -5.58 -39.70 -8.45
C ASP A 163 -4.44 -38.67 -8.29
N ASP A 164 -4.60 -37.48 -8.87
CA ASP A 164 -3.59 -36.42 -8.79
C ASP A 164 -3.52 -35.76 -7.40
N HIS A 165 -2.41 -35.10 -7.07
CA HIS A 165 -2.33 -34.35 -5.81
C HIS A 165 -3.16 -33.07 -5.90
N TRP A 166 -4.39 -33.12 -5.39
CA TRP A 166 -5.18 -31.94 -5.07
C TRP A 166 -4.56 -31.34 -3.81
N GLU A 167 -3.65 -30.38 -3.97
CA GLU A 167 -2.91 -29.71 -2.87
C GLU A 167 -3.72 -29.67 -1.57
N ASN A 168 -3.20 -30.36 -0.54
CA ASN A 168 -3.81 -30.48 0.80
C ASN A 168 -4.06 -29.12 1.49
N GLU A 169 -3.67 -28.00 0.89
CA GLU A 169 -3.79 -26.64 1.43
C GLU A 169 -5.14 -25.99 1.17
N VAL A 170 -6.02 -26.63 0.39
CA VAL A 170 -7.29 -26.00 0.02
C VAL A 170 -8.44 -26.75 0.68
N THR A 171 -8.68 -26.40 1.94
CA THR A 171 -9.95 -26.66 2.65
C THR A 171 -11.16 -26.15 1.86
N GLU A 172 -10.94 -25.24 0.89
CA GLU A 172 -11.94 -24.70 -0.02
C GLU A 172 -12.57 -25.77 -0.93
N TYR A 173 -11.91 -26.89 -1.25
CA TYR A 173 -12.52 -27.94 -2.10
C TYR A 173 -13.66 -28.69 -1.42
N GLY A 174 -13.74 -28.65 -0.09
CA GLY A 174 -14.91 -29.14 0.63
C GLY A 174 -16.15 -28.31 0.28
N ALA A 175 -16.03 -27.04 -0.08
CA ALA A 175 -17.19 -26.15 -0.18
C ALA A 175 -18.27 -26.55 -1.21
N VAL A 176 -17.96 -27.44 -2.17
CA VAL A 176 -18.88 -27.92 -3.20
C VAL A 176 -18.78 -29.44 -3.30
N ASN A 177 -19.88 -30.13 -3.60
CA ASN A 177 -19.86 -31.57 -3.81
C ASN A 177 -19.14 -31.91 -5.11
N ILE A 178 -18.09 -32.73 -5.01
CA ILE A 178 -17.28 -33.16 -6.16
C ILE A 178 -17.23 -34.69 -6.16
N THR A 179 -17.67 -35.29 -7.25
CA THR A 179 -17.54 -36.72 -7.52
C THR A 179 -16.55 -36.97 -8.64
N GLY A 180 -15.82 -38.07 -8.58
CA GLY A 180 -14.90 -38.43 -9.65
C GLY A 180 -14.45 -39.87 -9.56
N PHE A 181 -13.61 -40.25 -10.51
CA PHE A 181 -13.12 -41.62 -10.65
C PHE A 181 -11.65 -41.70 -10.25
N ARG A 182 -11.33 -42.78 -9.55
CA ARG A 182 -9.99 -43.18 -9.16
C ARG A 182 -9.70 -44.57 -9.66
N ILE A 183 -8.58 -44.75 -10.36
CA ILE A 183 -8.14 -46.07 -10.85
C ILE A 183 -7.13 -46.72 -9.90
N VAL A 184 -6.32 -45.93 -9.21
CA VAL A 184 -5.29 -46.45 -8.31
C VAL A 184 -5.87 -46.69 -6.91
N ASP A 185 -5.83 -47.93 -6.44
CA ASP A 185 -6.29 -48.27 -5.10
C ASP A 185 -5.13 -48.26 -4.10
N HIS A 186 -4.97 -47.15 -3.38
CA HIS A 186 -3.93 -46.99 -2.35
C HIS A 186 -4.04 -47.98 -1.18
N SER A 187 -5.16 -48.70 -1.02
CA SER A 187 -5.28 -49.74 0.02
C SER A 187 -4.52 -51.03 -0.33
N ARG A 188 -4.29 -51.30 -1.63
CA ARG A 188 -3.61 -52.52 -2.09
C ARG A 188 -2.16 -52.55 -1.63
N LYS A 189 -1.67 -53.74 -1.27
CA LYS A 189 -0.30 -53.95 -0.81
C LYS A 189 0.73 -53.56 -1.89
N ILE A 190 0.50 -53.98 -3.14
CA ILE A 190 1.42 -53.68 -4.26
C ILE A 190 1.63 -52.18 -4.46
N VAL A 191 0.55 -51.39 -4.30
CA VAL A 191 0.61 -49.92 -4.40
C VAL A 191 1.35 -49.34 -3.20
N ARG A 192 1.05 -49.79 -1.97
CA ARG A 192 1.76 -49.32 -0.77
C ARG A 192 3.26 -49.60 -0.83
N ASP A 193 3.66 -50.81 -1.21
CA ASP A 193 5.06 -51.20 -1.34
C ASP A 193 5.78 -50.36 -2.43
N PHE A 194 5.12 -50.10 -3.56
CA PHE A 194 5.63 -49.22 -4.61
C PHE A 194 5.83 -47.78 -4.12
N MET A 195 4.83 -47.23 -3.42
CA MET A 195 4.86 -45.86 -2.89
C MET A 195 5.94 -45.69 -1.82
N ASP A 196 6.11 -46.68 -0.94
CA ASP A 196 7.17 -46.67 0.07
C ASP A 196 8.55 -46.78 -0.57
N GLY A 197 8.70 -47.58 -1.64
CA GLY A 197 9.92 -47.63 -2.45
C GLY A 197 10.24 -46.27 -3.09
N LEU A 198 9.23 -45.62 -3.68
CA LEU A 198 9.40 -44.32 -4.32
C LEU A 198 9.78 -43.21 -3.31
N ARG A 199 9.17 -43.22 -2.12
CA ARG A 199 9.52 -42.31 -1.02
C ARG A 199 10.96 -42.46 -0.54
N ARG A 200 11.51 -43.67 -0.57
CA ARG A 200 12.92 -43.92 -0.20
C ARG A 200 13.89 -43.39 -1.26
N MET A 201 13.49 -43.41 -2.54
CA MET A 201 14.33 -42.95 -3.64
C MET A 201 14.31 -41.43 -3.83
N ASP A 202 13.16 -40.79 -3.66
CA ASP A 202 13.00 -39.34 -3.78
C ASP A 202 12.37 -38.76 -2.51
N SER A 203 13.18 -38.06 -1.71
CA SER A 203 12.72 -37.40 -0.48
C SER A 203 11.75 -36.24 -0.74
N ARG A 204 11.65 -35.74 -1.99
CA ARG A 204 10.69 -34.70 -2.39
C ARG A 204 9.33 -35.26 -2.78
N PHE A 205 9.18 -36.58 -2.86
CA PHE A 205 7.94 -37.21 -3.31
C PHE A 205 6.82 -37.04 -2.27
N LYS A 206 5.78 -36.27 -2.64
CA LYS A 206 4.66 -35.88 -1.76
C LYS A 206 3.55 -36.95 -1.60
N GLY A 207 3.79 -38.19 -2.01
CA GLY A 207 3.01 -39.33 -1.55
C GLY A 207 1.75 -39.74 -2.35
N THR A 208 1.49 -39.15 -3.52
CA THR A 208 0.46 -39.61 -4.48
C THR A 208 1.03 -39.73 -5.90
N ILE A 209 0.44 -40.60 -6.73
CA ILE A 209 0.84 -40.80 -8.14
C ILE A 209 -0.34 -40.51 -9.06
N SER A 210 -0.07 -39.86 -10.19
CA SER A 210 -1.11 -39.64 -11.20
C SER A 210 -1.56 -40.96 -11.83
N ALA A 211 -2.81 -41.00 -12.29
CA ALA A 211 -3.33 -42.15 -13.06
C ALA A 211 -2.48 -42.41 -14.32
N GLN A 212 -2.01 -41.35 -14.99
CA GLN A 212 -1.16 -41.47 -16.18
C GLN A 212 0.19 -42.12 -15.86
N THR A 213 0.82 -41.75 -14.74
CA THR A 213 2.07 -42.36 -14.27
C THR A 213 1.87 -43.83 -13.93
N ALA A 214 0.77 -44.17 -13.24
CA ALA A 214 0.45 -45.55 -12.91
C ALA A 214 0.22 -46.41 -14.17
N LEU A 215 -0.52 -45.90 -15.15
CA LEU A 215 -0.76 -46.58 -16.43
C LEU A 215 0.53 -46.79 -17.23
N MET A 216 1.46 -45.83 -17.19
CA MET A 216 2.76 -45.95 -17.85
C MET A 216 3.64 -47.02 -17.19
N TYR A 217 3.67 -47.06 -15.85
CA TYR A 217 4.37 -48.09 -15.09
C TYR A 217 3.83 -49.49 -15.43
N ASP A 218 2.51 -49.64 -15.40
CA ASP A 218 1.83 -50.88 -15.77
C ASP A 218 2.11 -51.26 -17.24
N GLY A 219 2.20 -50.27 -18.14
CA GLY A 219 2.59 -50.50 -19.54
C GLY A 219 4.00 -51.09 -19.71
N VAL A 220 4.96 -50.68 -18.87
CA VAL A 220 6.29 -51.31 -18.81
C VAL A 220 6.17 -52.76 -18.33
N GLN A 221 5.36 -53.01 -17.29
CA GLN A 221 5.17 -54.35 -16.74
C GLN A 221 4.55 -55.32 -17.77
N VAL A 222 3.58 -54.85 -18.56
CA VAL A 222 2.99 -55.59 -19.68
C VAL A 222 4.05 -55.97 -20.72
N LEU A 223 4.90 -55.02 -21.11
CA LEU A 223 6.00 -55.27 -22.05
C LEU A 223 7.02 -56.25 -21.50
N MET A 224 7.38 -56.13 -20.21
CA MET A 224 8.30 -57.05 -19.54
C MET A 224 7.76 -58.47 -19.47
N ASP A 225 6.46 -58.65 -19.17
CA ASP A 225 5.83 -59.97 -19.16
C ASP A 225 5.80 -60.58 -20.58
N ALA A 226 5.39 -59.81 -21.59
CA ALA A 226 5.34 -60.28 -22.97
C ALA A 226 6.72 -60.68 -23.50
N LEU A 227 7.74 -59.83 -23.30
CA LEU A 227 9.12 -60.11 -23.71
C LEU A 227 9.73 -61.25 -22.87
N GLY A 228 9.47 -61.30 -21.57
CA GLY A 228 9.94 -62.36 -20.69
C GLY A 228 9.34 -63.73 -21.02
N ARG A 229 8.06 -63.80 -21.41
CA ARG A 229 7.42 -65.01 -21.93
C ARG A 229 8.02 -65.43 -23.27
N LEU A 230 8.30 -64.47 -24.16
CA LEU A 230 8.94 -64.75 -25.45
C LEU A 230 10.36 -65.29 -25.26
N TRP A 231 11.15 -64.67 -24.39
CA TRP A 231 12.52 -65.08 -24.08
C TRP A 231 12.55 -66.50 -23.51
N ARG A 232 11.67 -66.81 -22.52
CA ARG A 232 11.56 -68.16 -21.97
C ARG A 232 11.19 -69.22 -23.02
N LYS A 233 10.31 -68.89 -23.96
CA LYS A 233 9.91 -69.81 -25.04
C LYS A 233 10.98 -69.97 -26.13
N LYS A 234 11.71 -68.90 -26.45
CA LYS A 234 12.74 -68.88 -27.49
C LYS A 234 13.94 -68.03 -27.03
N PRO A 235 14.88 -68.60 -26.27
CA PRO A 235 16.03 -67.85 -25.78
C PRO A 235 16.95 -67.36 -26.91
N ASP A 236 16.92 -68.02 -28.07
CA ASP A 236 17.71 -67.62 -29.23
C ASP A 236 17.01 -66.59 -30.14
N ALA A 237 15.73 -66.25 -29.88
CA ALA A 237 14.98 -65.29 -30.71
C ALA A 237 15.69 -63.94 -30.81
N PHE A 238 16.30 -63.48 -29.73
CA PHE A 238 16.99 -62.20 -29.68
C PHE A 238 18.52 -62.31 -29.84
N ARG A 239 19.09 -63.52 -29.85
CA ARG A 239 20.55 -63.73 -29.96
C ARG A 239 21.11 -63.31 -31.32
N SER A 240 20.36 -63.57 -32.39
CA SER A 240 20.72 -63.12 -33.74
C SER A 240 20.64 -61.60 -33.85
N ALA A 241 19.67 -60.95 -33.19
CA ALA A 241 19.54 -59.49 -33.18
C ALA A 241 20.62 -58.80 -32.31
N LEU A 242 20.93 -59.35 -31.12
CA LEU A 242 21.97 -58.81 -30.23
C LEU A 242 23.40 -59.03 -30.78
N ARG A 243 23.70 -60.19 -31.39
CA ARG A 243 25.01 -60.38 -32.06
C ARG A 243 25.18 -59.47 -33.28
N ARG A 244 24.10 -59.17 -34.02
CA ARG A 244 24.09 -58.20 -35.12
C ARG A 244 24.37 -56.76 -34.64
N ALA A 245 23.99 -56.40 -33.42
CA ALA A 245 24.26 -55.08 -32.83
C ALA A 245 25.71 -54.90 -32.33
N ALA A 246 26.37 -55.97 -31.88
CA ALA A 246 27.73 -55.90 -31.32
C ALA A 246 28.87 -56.06 -32.36
N GLY A 247 28.58 -56.60 -33.55
CA GLY A 247 29.62 -56.98 -34.53
C GLY A 247 29.89 -56.01 -35.69
N GLN A 248 28.95 -55.14 -36.08
CA GLN A 248 29.15 -54.20 -37.19
C GLN A 248 28.02 -53.16 -37.24
N ALA A 249 28.35 -51.90 -36.90
CA ALA A 249 27.43 -50.77 -37.00
C ALA A 249 26.90 -50.51 -38.43
N ASN A 250 27.49 -51.14 -39.46
CA ASN A 250 27.08 -51.00 -40.87
C ASN A 250 26.12 -52.10 -41.38
N SER A 251 25.68 -53.07 -40.56
CA SER A 251 24.74 -54.11 -41.01
C SER A 251 23.53 -54.35 -40.08
N THR A 252 23.24 -53.42 -39.19
CA THR A 252 21.89 -53.41 -38.62
C THR A 252 20.93 -53.15 -39.78
N LYS A 253 20.14 -54.15 -40.18
CA LYS A 253 18.94 -53.92 -41.01
C LYS A 253 17.98 -53.11 -40.14
N VAL A 254 18.29 -51.83 -39.96
CA VAL A 254 17.35 -50.84 -39.44
C VAL A 254 16.15 -50.90 -40.37
N ILE A 255 14.96 -50.99 -39.80
CA ILE A 255 13.73 -50.94 -40.58
C ILE A 255 13.69 -49.55 -41.20
N ASP A 256 13.85 -49.47 -42.51
CA ASP A 256 13.71 -48.21 -43.25
C ASP A 256 12.24 -47.82 -43.27
N CYS A 257 11.94 -46.66 -42.69
CA CYS A 257 10.59 -46.11 -42.61
C CYS A 257 10.11 -45.56 -43.97
N ASN A 258 11.00 -45.35 -44.94
CA ASN A 258 10.67 -44.85 -46.26
C ASN A 258 11.33 -45.70 -47.36
N PRO A 259 10.88 -46.96 -47.56
CA PRO A 259 11.52 -47.89 -48.49
C PRO A 259 11.37 -47.53 -49.98
N GLY A 260 10.89 -46.32 -50.33
CA GLY A 260 10.70 -45.89 -51.71
C GLY A 260 9.78 -46.85 -52.49
N LYS A 261 10.33 -47.52 -53.51
CA LYS A 261 9.62 -48.54 -54.32
C LYS A 261 9.74 -49.96 -53.77
N SER A 262 10.50 -50.18 -52.70
CA SER A 262 10.71 -51.50 -52.11
C SER A 262 9.56 -51.88 -51.17
N TRP A 263 9.30 -53.19 -51.03
CA TRP A 263 8.30 -53.71 -50.11
C TRP A 263 8.71 -53.45 -48.65
N VAL A 264 7.74 -53.08 -47.81
CA VAL A 264 7.96 -52.88 -46.37
C VAL A 264 8.27 -54.22 -45.71
N VAL A 265 9.43 -54.31 -45.05
CA VAL A 265 9.78 -55.50 -44.26
C VAL A 265 9.28 -55.31 -42.82
N PRO A 266 8.27 -56.08 -42.37
CA PRO A 266 7.76 -55.96 -41.02
C PRO A 266 8.73 -56.49 -39.97
N PHE A 267 8.51 -56.13 -38.72
CA PHE A 267 9.34 -56.59 -37.61
C PHE A 267 9.21 -58.11 -37.39
N GLU A 268 10.34 -58.82 -37.44
CA GLU A 268 10.42 -60.30 -37.40
C GLU A 268 9.65 -60.97 -36.24
N HIS A 269 9.46 -60.26 -35.12
CA HIS A 269 8.79 -60.76 -33.91
C HIS A 269 7.52 -59.98 -33.53
N GLY A 270 7.10 -59.03 -34.37
CA GLY A 270 5.98 -58.13 -34.14
C GLY A 270 4.68 -58.85 -33.76
N ASP A 271 4.17 -59.67 -34.67
CA ASP A 271 2.96 -60.46 -34.47
C ASP A 271 2.98 -61.31 -33.19
N LYS A 272 4.12 -61.95 -32.90
CA LYS A 272 4.26 -62.83 -31.74
C LYS A 272 4.20 -62.02 -30.44
N ILE A 273 4.88 -60.88 -30.41
CA ILE A 273 4.88 -60.01 -29.23
C ILE A 273 3.50 -59.39 -29.03
N SER A 274 2.84 -58.88 -30.09
CA SER A 274 1.48 -58.33 -29.97
C SER A 274 0.47 -59.37 -29.46
N ARG A 275 0.54 -60.62 -29.93
CA ARG A 275 -0.30 -61.72 -29.39
C ARG A 275 0.01 -62.06 -27.94
N LEU A 276 1.27 -61.94 -27.51
CA LEU A 276 1.65 -62.17 -26.12
C LEU A 276 1.13 -61.04 -25.23
N ILE A 277 1.22 -59.78 -25.68
CA ILE A 277 0.64 -58.61 -25.00
C ILE A 277 -0.86 -58.80 -24.84
N LYS A 278 -1.60 -59.14 -25.89
CA LYS A 278 -3.06 -59.36 -25.79
C LYS A 278 -3.44 -60.55 -24.89
N LYS A 279 -2.51 -61.45 -24.58
CA LYS A 279 -2.68 -62.60 -23.66
C LYS A 279 -2.08 -62.35 -22.27
N THR A 280 -1.70 -61.12 -21.94
CA THR A 280 -1.25 -60.78 -20.59
C THR A 280 -2.45 -60.77 -19.65
N ASP A 281 -2.27 -61.39 -18.49
CA ASP A 281 -3.18 -61.34 -17.35
C ASP A 281 -2.27 -61.20 -16.13
N ILE A 282 -2.11 -59.96 -15.68
CA ILE A 282 -1.19 -59.57 -14.62
C ILE A 282 -1.85 -58.54 -13.70
N GLU A 283 -1.40 -58.48 -12.45
CA GLU A 283 -1.80 -57.42 -11.53
C GLU A 283 -0.72 -56.33 -11.47
N GLY A 284 -1.14 -55.08 -11.69
CA GLY A 284 -0.30 -53.88 -11.61
C GLY A 284 -0.84 -52.86 -10.60
N LEU A 285 -0.37 -51.62 -10.69
CA LEU A 285 -0.79 -50.52 -9.81
C LEU A 285 -2.26 -50.13 -10.03
N THR A 286 -2.74 -50.25 -11.26
CA THR A 286 -4.14 -49.99 -11.64
C THR A 286 -5.05 -51.20 -11.48
N GLY A 287 -4.57 -52.27 -10.84
CA GLY A 287 -5.31 -53.51 -10.60
C GLY A 287 -5.11 -54.56 -11.70
N ASN A 288 -6.16 -55.32 -12.04
CA ASN A 288 -6.03 -56.37 -13.04
C ASN A 288 -5.84 -55.79 -14.45
N ILE A 289 -4.91 -56.35 -15.21
CA ILE A 289 -4.56 -55.89 -16.56
C ILE A 289 -4.76 -57.06 -17.52
N SER A 290 -5.82 -56.97 -18.31
CA SER A 290 -6.19 -57.92 -19.36
C SER A 290 -6.74 -57.18 -20.58
N PHE A 291 -6.49 -57.70 -21.78
CA PHE A 291 -6.88 -57.06 -23.05
C PHE A 291 -7.78 -57.95 -23.91
N ASN A 292 -8.76 -57.33 -24.56
CA ASN A 292 -9.60 -58.01 -25.55
C ASN A 292 -8.82 -58.22 -26.87
N GLU A 293 -9.47 -58.85 -27.85
CA GLU A 293 -8.84 -59.15 -29.14
C GLU A 293 -8.47 -57.88 -29.92
N GLU A 294 -9.19 -56.79 -29.68
CA GLU A 294 -8.99 -55.47 -30.27
C GLU A 294 -7.81 -54.72 -29.63
N GLY A 295 -7.38 -55.06 -28.42
CA GLY A 295 -6.30 -54.37 -27.69
C GLY A 295 -6.78 -53.29 -26.71
N HIS A 296 -8.08 -53.29 -26.37
CA HIS A 296 -8.66 -52.52 -25.28
C HIS A 296 -8.61 -53.30 -23.97
N ARG A 297 -8.43 -52.58 -22.86
CA ARG A 297 -8.42 -53.16 -21.53
C ARG A 297 -9.84 -53.56 -21.10
N PHE A 298 -10.01 -54.80 -20.66
CA PHE A 298 -11.27 -55.34 -20.11
C PHE A 298 -11.03 -55.90 -18.70
N ASN A 299 -12.11 -56.13 -17.94
CA ASN A 299 -12.06 -56.66 -16.57
C ASN A 299 -11.20 -55.81 -15.62
N PHE A 300 -11.50 -54.51 -15.57
CA PHE A 300 -10.87 -53.56 -14.66
C PHE A 300 -11.89 -53.05 -13.63
N THR A 301 -11.38 -52.40 -12.58
CA THR A 301 -12.18 -51.82 -11.50
C THR A 301 -11.85 -50.36 -11.30
N LEU A 302 -12.86 -49.52 -11.13
CA LEU A 302 -12.74 -48.11 -10.77
C LEU A 302 -13.34 -47.85 -9.41
N GLN A 303 -12.80 -46.90 -8.67
CA GLN A 303 -13.40 -46.40 -7.45
C GLN A 303 -14.13 -45.09 -7.76
N VAL A 304 -15.38 -45.01 -7.34
CA VAL A 304 -16.14 -43.75 -7.35
C VAL A 304 -15.88 -43.09 -6.01
N VAL A 305 -15.25 -41.92 -6.07
CA VAL A 305 -14.89 -41.14 -4.90
C VAL A 305 -15.67 -39.83 -4.87
N GLU A 306 -16.10 -39.44 -3.69
CA GLU A 306 -16.83 -38.20 -3.43
C GLU A 306 -16.09 -37.37 -2.40
N MET A 307 -16.05 -36.06 -2.62
CA MET A 307 -15.58 -35.07 -1.68
C MET A 307 -16.74 -34.14 -1.37
N THR A 308 -17.07 -34.01 -0.08
CA THR A 308 -18.19 -33.20 0.40
C THR A 308 -17.71 -32.09 1.33
N VAL A 309 -18.59 -31.14 1.66
CA VAL A 309 -18.31 -30.05 2.62
C VAL A 309 -17.89 -30.51 4.00
N GLN A 310 -18.23 -31.75 4.36
CA GLN A 310 -18.11 -32.24 5.73
C GLN A 310 -17.10 -33.40 5.86
N SER A 311 -16.55 -33.89 4.76
CA SER A 311 -15.69 -35.07 4.76
C SER A 311 -14.51 -34.94 3.81
N ALA A 312 -13.41 -35.63 4.16
CA ALA A 312 -12.32 -35.87 3.21
C ALA A 312 -12.82 -36.71 2.03
N MET A 313 -11.98 -36.94 1.01
CA MET A 313 -12.31 -37.81 -0.12
C MET A 313 -12.73 -39.21 0.37
N LEU A 314 -14.00 -39.59 0.15
CA LEU A 314 -14.59 -40.86 0.55
C LEU A 314 -14.82 -41.75 -0.67
N LYS A 315 -14.61 -43.05 -0.51
CA LYS A 315 -15.02 -44.05 -1.50
C LYS A 315 -16.50 -44.37 -1.31
N VAL A 316 -17.32 -44.10 -2.33
CA VAL A 316 -18.78 -44.27 -2.31
C VAL A 316 -19.22 -45.53 -3.07
N ALA A 317 -18.52 -45.88 -4.15
CA ALA A 317 -18.82 -47.10 -4.91
C ALA A 317 -17.56 -47.69 -5.54
N THR A 318 -17.67 -48.95 -5.95
CA THR A 318 -16.71 -49.61 -6.83
C THR A 318 -17.43 -49.95 -8.12
N TRP A 319 -16.91 -49.51 -9.26
CA TRP A 319 -17.45 -49.83 -10.57
C TRP A 319 -16.57 -50.89 -11.25
N SER A 320 -17.19 -51.87 -11.88
CA SER A 320 -16.50 -52.89 -12.67
C SER A 320 -17.19 -53.05 -14.01
N ASP A 321 -16.40 -53.28 -15.07
CA ASP A 321 -16.91 -53.50 -16.42
C ASP A 321 -17.91 -54.68 -16.52
N MET A 322 -17.73 -55.72 -15.69
CA MET A 322 -18.60 -56.91 -15.69
C MET A 322 -19.85 -56.76 -14.81
N HIS A 323 -19.75 -56.02 -13.71
CA HIS A 323 -20.78 -55.99 -12.66
C HIS A 323 -21.46 -54.63 -12.49
N GLY A 324 -21.03 -53.61 -13.24
CA GLY A 324 -21.53 -52.25 -13.13
C GLY A 324 -21.12 -51.59 -11.81
N LEU A 325 -21.92 -50.62 -11.36
CA LEU A 325 -21.68 -49.86 -10.13
C LEU A 325 -22.18 -50.62 -8.89
N ILE A 326 -21.25 -50.93 -7.97
CA ILE A 326 -21.55 -51.55 -6.69
C ILE A 326 -21.33 -50.52 -5.57
N PRO A 327 -22.39 -50.07 -4.86
CA PRO A 327 -22.24 -49.11 -3.79
C PRO A 327 -21.50 -49.73 -2.59
N VAL A 328 -20.62 -48.96 -1.98
CA VAL A 328 -19.89 -49.32 -0.76
C VAL A 328 -20.35 -48.39 0.34
N GLN A 329 -20.63 -48.90 1.54
CA GLN A 329 -20.98 -48.00 2.64
C GLN A 329 -19.80 -47.08 2.97
N PRO A 330 -19.95 -45.75 2.79
CA PRO A 330 -18.86 -44.82 3.06
C PRO A 330 -18.61 -44.78 4.56
N LYS A 331 -17.38 -45.09 4.98
CA LYS A 331 -16.92 -44.74 6.33
C LYS A 331 -16.67 -43.24 6.33
N TYR A 332 -17.67 -42.46 6.74
CA TYR A 332 -17.52 -41.02 6.91
C TYR A 332 -16.44 -40.75 7.96
N VAL A 333 -15.22 -40.49 7.49
CA VAL A 333 -14.24 -39.78 8.29
C VAL A 333 -14.69 -38.33 8.23
N GLN A 334 -15.44 -37.88 9.24
CA GLN A 334 -15.58 -36.46 9.47
C GLN A 334 -14.18 -35.87 9.42
N LEU A 335 -13.97 -34.85 8.57
CA LEU A 335 -12.80 -34.00 8.73
C LEU A 335 -12.83 -33.58 10.18
N ARG A 336 -11.80 -33.97 10.95
CA ARG A 336 -11.68 -33.53 12.34
C ARG A 336 -11.95 -32.04 12.32
N SER A 337 -12.94 -31.60 13.10
CA SER A 337 -13.02 -30.20 13.50
C SER A 337 -11.59 -29.72 13.79
N PRO A 338 -11.16 -28.55 13.30
CA PRO A 338 -9.81 -28.05 13.53
C PRO A 338 -9.46 -27.93 15.03
N ALA A 339 -10.47 -28.00 15.90
CA ALA A 339 -10.37 -27.98 17.34
C ALA A 339 -10.27 -29.39 17.95
N SER A 340 -9.17 -30.13 17.69
CA SER A 340 -8.77 -31.23 18.59
C SER A 340 -7.91 -30.67 19.72
N TYR A 341 -8.44 -29.70 20.45
CA TYR A 341 -7.83 -29.25 21.71
C TYR A 341 -8.62 -29.83 22.89
N ASP A 342 -7.91 -30.13 23.97
CA ASP A 342 -8.49 -30.78 25.13
C ASP A 342 -9.27 -29.78 25.97
N THR A 343 -10.60 -29.84 25.94
CA THR A 343 -11.48 -28.96 26.71
C THR A 343 -11.40 -29.18 28.22
N ASN A 344 -10.88 -30.33 28.67
CA ASN A 344 -10.74 -30.65 30.09
C ASN A 344 -9.41 -30.14 30.68
N LYS A 345 -8.44 -29.75 29.84
CA LYS A 345 -7.18 -29.14 30.27
C LYS A 345 -7.40 -27.67 30.66
N THR A 346 -6.81 -27.25 31.79
CA THR A 346 -6.69 -25.83 32.12
C THR A 346 -5.47 -25.25 31.40
N TYR A 347 -5.71 -24.28 30.51
CA TYR A 347 -4.65 -23.61 29.75
C TYR A 347 -4.09 -22.42 30.51
N ILE A 348 -2.76 -22.24 30.46
CA ILE A 348 -2.09 -21.13 31.13
C ILE A 348 -1.98 -19.96 30.15
N ILE A 349 -2.60 -18.83 30.48
CA ILE A 349 -2.52 -17.58 29.71
C ILE A 349 -1.52 -16.65 30.41
N THR A 350 -0.41 -16.34 29.75
CA THR A 350 0.56 -15.35 30.21
C THR A 350 0.23 -13.95 29.69
N THR A 351 0.39 -12.94 30.54
CA THR A 351 0.08 -11.52 30.25
C THR A 351 1.09 -10.58 30.90
N VAL A 352 1.16 -9.34 30.40
CA VAL A 352 1.93 -8.24 31.01
C VAL A 352 0.97 -7.21 31.62
N LEU A 353 1.36 -6.57 32.73
CA LEU A 353 0.60 -5.47 33.35
C LEU A 353 0.86 -4.17 32.61
N GLN A 354 -0.13 -3.68 31.86
CA GLN A 354 -0.03 -2.43 31.09
C GLN A 354 -1.42 -1.81 30.90
N GLU A 355 -1.60 -0.54 31.28
CA GLU A 355 -2.84 0.19 31.02
C GLU A 355 -3.01 0.48 29.51
N PRO A 356 -4.22 0.36 28.92
CA PRO A 356 -5.50 -0.14 29.46
C PRO A 356 -5.73 -1.65 29.23
N TYR A 357 -4.69 -2.39 28.82
CA TYR A 357 -4.77 -3.80 28.41
C TYR A 357 -5.00 -4.75 29.59
N MET A 358 -4.21 -4.63 30.66
CA MET A 358 -4.29 -5.46 31.86
C MET A 358 -3.87 -4.65 33.08
N MET A 359 -4.74 -4.58 34.08
CA MET A 359 -4.58 -3.82 35.32
C MET A 359 -4.90 -4.73 36.50
N GLN A 360 -4.25 -4.47 37.64
CA GLN A 360 -4.50 -5.16 38.88
C GLN A 360 -5.24 -4.23 39.84
N LYS A 361 -6.33 -4.71 40.43
CA LYS A 361 -7.03 -4.00 41.50
C LYS A 361 -6.27 -4.24 42.81
N GLN A 362 -6.07 -3.19 43.61
CA GLN A 362 -5.47 -3.35 44.93
C GLN A 362 -6.49 -4.04 45.84
N THR A 363 -6.19 -5.27 46.26
CA THR A 363 -6.96 -6.03 47.25
C THR A 363 -6.29 -5.94 48.62
N GLU A 364 -7.10 -5.98 49.69
CA GLU A 364 -6.60 -6.11 51.06
C GLU A 364 -5.90 -7.47 51.26
N TYR A 365 -4.88 -7.50 52.12
CA TYR A 365 -3.99 -8.65 52.34
C TYR A 365 -4.78 -9.96 52.54
N GLY A 366 -4.65 -10.90 51.60
CA GLY A 366 -5.19 -12.26 51.68
C GLY A 366 -6.26 -12.64 50.65
N GLN A 367 -6.78 -11.70 49.85
CA GLN A 367 -7.66 -12.01 48.72
C GLN A 367 -6.87 -12.25 47.42
N LYS A 368 -7.38 -13.16 46.56
CA LYS A 368 -6.80 -13.49 45.26
C LYS A 368 -6.75 -12.25 44.36
N ASP A 369 -5.63 -11.99 43.71
CA ASP A 369 -5.43 -10.84 42.83
C ASP A 369 -6.52 -10.76 41.75
N GLU A 370 -7.26 -9.65 41.72
CA GLU A 370 -8.33 -9.40 40.76
C GLU A 370 -7.78 -8.55 39.59
N TYR A 371 -7.65 -9.16 38.41
CA TYR A 371 -7.22 -8.48 37.18
C TYR A 371 -8.41 -7.99 36.36
N TYR A 372 -8.28 -6.80 35.77
CA TYR A 372 -9.28 -6.20 34.87
C TYR A 372 -8.59 -5.47 33.71
N GLY A 373 -9.28 -5.32 32.58
CA GLY A 373 -8.73 -4.63 31.41
C GLY A 373 -9.23 -5.21 30.08
N PHE A 374 -8.80 -4.61 28.97
CA PHE A 374 -9.19 -5.05 27.64
C PHE A 374 -8.80 -6.51 27.34
N CYS A 375 -7.56 -6.90 27.65
CA CYS A 375 -7.06 -8.25 27.41
C CYS A 375 -7.74 -9.28 28.33
N LYS A 376 -8.13 -8.90 29.56
CA LYS A 376 -8.90 -9.78 30.45
C LYS A 376 -10.29 -10.07 29.87
N ASP A 377 -11.01 -9.03 29.46
CA ASP A 377 -12.35 -9.20 28.87
C ASP A 377 -12.26 -9.99 27.55
N LEU A 378 -11.22 -9.76 26.75
CA LEU A 378 -10.96 -10.52 25.52
C LEU A 378 -10.65 -12.00 25.80
N ALA A 379 -9.85 -12.31 26.82
CA ALA A 379 -9.56 -13.68 27.23
C ALA A 379 -10.84 -14.45 27.59
N GLU A 380 -11.73 -13.80 28.34
CA GLU A 380 -13.00 -14.39 28.79
C GLU A 380 -13.94 -14.67 27.60
N LEU A 381 -14.00 -13.77 26.61
CA LEU A 381 -14.76 -13.98 25.37
C LEU A 381 -14.19 -15.11 24.51
N ILE A 382 -12.86 -15.20 24.37
CA ILE A 382 -12.23 -16.24 23.55
C ILE A 382 -12.38 -17.61 24.23
N THR A 383 -12.12 -17.69 25.53
CA THR A 383 -12.18 -18.96 26.28
C THR A 383 -13.60 -19.49 26.41
N SER A 384 -14.60 -18.62 26.60
CA SER A 384 -16.02 -19.00 26.59
C SER A 384 -16.47 -19.53 25.24
N LYS A 385 -15.99 -18.93 24.14
CA LYS A 385 -16.30 -19.38 22.77
C LYS A 385 -15.61 -20.71 22.41
N LEU A 386 -14.42 -20.96 22.98
CA LEU A 386 -13.67 -22.21 22.82
C LEU A 386 -14.12 -23.33 23.78
N GLY A 387 -14.82 -22.99 24.87
CA GLY A 387 -15.24 -23.93 25.90
C GLY A 387 -14.10 -24.49 26.75
N ILE A 388 -13.00 -23.74 26.90
CA ILE A 388 -11.78 -24.17 27.62
C ILE A 388 -11.66 -23.49 29.00
N LYS A 389 -11.03 -24.18 29.95
CA LYS A 389 -10.66 -23.60 31.25
C LYS A 389 -9.32 -22.89 31.12
N TYR A 390 -9.16 -21.75 31.80
CA TYR A 390 -7.91 -21.00 31.77
C TYR A 390 -7.49 -20.49 33.15
N GLU A 391 -6.18 -20.27 33.31
CA GLU A 391 -5.56 -19.59 34.45
C GLU A 391 -4.69 -18.44 33.92
N LEU A 392 -4.93 -17.21 34.40
CA LEU A 392 -4.11 -16.04 34.07
C LEU A 392 -2.87 -15.97 34.97
N ARG A 393 -1.70 -15.77 34.36
CA ARG A 393 -0.45 -15.52 35.06
C ARG A 393 0.22 -14.28 34.48
N VAL A 394 0.73 -13.42 35.36
CA VAL A 394 1.57 -12.31 34.94
C VAL A 394 2.99 -12.84 34.69
N ALA A 395 3.57 -12.48 33.55
CA ALA A 395 4.93 -12.88 33.21
C ALA A 395 5.91 -12.42 34.29
N LYS A 396 6.82 -13.31 34.71
CA LYS A 396 7.83 -12.97 35.73
C LYS A 396 8.85 -12.03 35.13
N GLU A 397 9.21 -10.95 35.83
CA GLU A 397 10.31 -10.08 35.39
C GLU A 397 11.59 -10.92 35.17
N ALA A 398 12.19 -10.78 33.99
CA ALA A 398 13.38 -11.53 33.62
C ALA A 398 14.57 -11.14 34.52
N LYS A 399 14.85 -11.96 35.54
CA LYS A 399 16.15 -11.94 36.24
C LYS A 399 17.18 -12.71 35.40
N TYR A 400 17.53 -12.21 34.22
CA TYR A 400 18.64 -12.74 33.45
C TYR A 400 19.50 -11.59 32.91
N LYS A 401 20.80 -11.66 33.21
CA LYS A 401 21.84 -10.69 32.84
C LYS A 401 21.91 -10.55 31.32
N SER A 402 21.23 -9.54 30.77
CA SER A 402 21.34 -9.08 29.38
C SER A 402 21.47 -7.55 29.45
N GLU A 403 22.45 -7.00 28.74
CA GLU A 403 22.82 -5.55 28.74
C GLU A 403 21.79 -4.63 28.04
N SER A 404 20.57 -5.11 27.84
CA SER A 404 19.43 -4.31 27.37
C SER A 404 18.25 -4.52 28.33
N PRO A 405 17.49 -3.46 28.68
CA PRO A 405 16.30 -3.62 29.50
C PRO A 405 15.35 -4.58 28.77
N PRO A 406 14.89 -5.68 29.40
CA PRO A 406 13.96 -6.58 28.77
C PRO A 406 12.61 -5.87 28.66
N ASP A 407 12.22 -5.47 27.44
CA ASP A 407 10.82 -5.16 27.14
C ASP A 407 10.00 -6.37 27.65
N GLY A 408 9.05 -6.15 28.57
CA GLY A 408 8.20 -7.23 29.13
C GLY A 408 7.47 -8.06 28.05
N LEU A 409 7.38 -7.52 26.84
CA LEU A 409 6.87 -8.15 25.63
C LEU A 409 7.76 -9.28 25.08
N THR A 410 9.07 -9.19 25.28
CA THR A 410 10.04 -10.23 24.92
C THR A 410 9.94 -11.41 25.87
N GLU A 411 9.58 -11.17 27.14
CA GLU A 411 9.40 -12.22 28.14
C GLU A 411 8.15 -13.07 27.87
N LEU A 412 7.06 -12.48 27.40
CA LEU A 412 5.85 -13.23 26.98
C LEU A 412 6.18 -14.26 25.89
N VAL A 413 6.97 -13.87 24.89
CA VAL A 413 7.42 -14.80 23.84
C VAL A 413 8.35 -15.87 24.43
N GLY A 414 9.22 -15.48 25.37
CA GLY A 414 10.10 -16.39 26.09
C GLY A 414 9.36 -17.50 26.84
N GLU A 415 8.30 -17.18 27.59
CA GLU A 415 7.49 -18.16 28.34
C GLU A 415 6.77 -19.15 27.40
N ILE A 416 6.32 -18.69 26.22
CA ILE A 416 5.69 -19.56 25.20
C ILE A 416 6.72 -20.51 24.58
N VAL A 417 7.92 -20.02 24.26
CA VAL A 417 9.00 -20.84 23.71
C VAL A 417 9.48 -21.89 24.73
N ARG A 418 9.58 -21.52 26.00
CA ARG A 418 9.92 -22.44 27.11
C ARG A 418 8.79 -23.39 27.49
N LYS A 419 7.58 -23.17 26.97
CA LYS A 419 6.34 -23.89 27.32
C LYS A 419 5.92 -23.73 28.79
N ASP A 420 6.29 -22.61 29.39
CA ASP A 420 5.83 -22.21 30.74
C ASP A 420 4.36 -21.72 30.68
N ALA A 421 3.92 -21.24 29.50
CA ALA A 421 2.56 -20.84 29.19
C ALA A 421 2.08 -21.46 27.87
N ASP A 422 0.76 -21.63 27.73
CA ASP A 422 0.13 -22.19 26.52
C ASP A 422 -0.31 -21.08 25.54
N ILE A 423 -0.66 -19.89 26.05
CA ILE A 423 -1.16 -18.75 25.28
C ILE A 423 -0.55 -17.48 25.85
N ALA A 424 -0.05 -16.58 24.99
CA ALA A 424 0.38 -15.25 25.39
C ALA A 424 -0.60 -14.21 24.88
N LEU A 425 -1.18 -13.44 25.80
CA LEU A 425 -2.17 -12.42 25.53
C LEU A 425 -1.73 -11.08 26.12
N GLY A 426 -1.61 -10.07 25.27
CA GLY A 426 -1.20 -8.73 25.66
C GLY A 426 -1.06 -7.83 24.44
N PRO A 427 -0.50 -6.61 24.59
CA PRO A 427 -0.18 -5.73 23.48
C PRO A 427 1.04 -6.22 22.68
N LEU A 428 1.01 -7.47 22.23
CA LEU A 428 2.07 -8.15 21.51
C LEU A 428 1.99 -7.87 20.01
N SER A 429 2.92 -7.06 19.53
CA SER A 429 3.05 -6.76 18.10
C SER A 429 3.64 -7.92 17.32
N ILE A 430 3.06 -8.21 16.16
CA ILE A 430 3.59 -9.18 15.21
C ILE A 430 4.90 -8.64 14.61
N THR A 431 5.99 -9.37 14.76
CA THR A 431 7.28 -9.05 14.13
C THR A 431 7.89 -10.32 13.51
N PRO A 432 8.66 -10.21 12.42
CA PRO A 432 9.24 -11.37 11.74
C PRO A 432 10.22 -12.15 12.64
N GLU A 433 10.89 -11.47 13.58
CA GLU A 433 11.75 -12.12 14.57
C GLU A 433 10.95 -13.02 15.52
N ARG A 434 9.78 -12.57 15.96
CA ARG A 434 8.91 -13.30 16.88
C ARG A 434 8.14 -14.42 16.17
N GLU A 435 7.69 -14.19 14.95
CA GLU A 435 6.99 -15.19 14.13
C GLU A 435 7.88 -16.40 13.76
N LYS A 436 9.21 -16.20 13.75
CA LYS A 436 10.17 -17.31 13.66
C LYS A 436 10.16 -18.21 14.89
N LEU A 437 9.79 -17.71 16.07
CA LEU A 437 9.85 -18.42 17.35
C LEU A 437 8.49 -18.97 17.81
N VAL A 438 7.40 -18.22 17.56
CA VAL A 438 6.03 -18.55 17.99
C VAL A 438 5.05 -18.38 16.84
N ASP A 439 3.89 -19.03 16.93
CA ASP A 439 2.82 -18.85 15.95
C ASP A 439 1.83 -17.78 16.47
N PHE A 440 1.57 -16.78 15.63
CA PHE A 440 0.57 -15.74 15.90
C PHE A 440 -0.81 -16.13 15.40
N SER A 441 -1.83 -15.59 16.06
CA SER A 441 -3.20 -15.56 15.56
C SER A 441 -3.40 -14.48 14.51
N GLU A 442 -4.57 -14.46 13.88
CA GLU A 442 -5.07 -13.27 13.19
C GLU A 442 -5.04 -12.05 14.14
N PRO A 443 -4.65 -10.86 13.66
CA PRO A 443 -4.55 -9.69 14.50
C PRO A 443 -5.93 -9.24 14.99
N PHE A 444 -6.07 -9.11 16.31
CA PHE A 444 -7.32 -8.71 16.95
C PHE A 444 -7.49 -7.18 16.98
N LEU A 445 -6.40 -6.41 16.96
CA LEU A 445 -6.42 -4.95 17.01
C LEU A 445 -5.28 -4.36 16.17
N SER A 446 -5.61 -3.40 15.30
CA SER A 446 -4.64 -2.61 14.53
C SER A 446 -4.63 -1.19 15.08
N ILE A 447 -3.46 -0.68 15.47
CA ILE A 447 -3.27 0.63 16.09
C ILE A 447 -2.31 1.46 15.24
N ASP A 448 -2.72 2.68 14.91
CA ASP A 448 -1.88 3.68 14.27
C ASP A 448 -1.32 4.65 15.32
N SER A 449 -0.10 4.41 15.78
CA SER A 449 0.52 5.25 16.80
C SER A 449 1.21 6.46 16.17
N PRO A 450 0.86 7.71 16.57
CA PRO A 450 1.49 8.91 16.03
C PRO A 450 2.93 9.05 16.53
N ILE A 451 3.86 9.36 15.63
CA ILE A 451 5.21 9.81 15.98
C ILE A 451 5.12 11.29 16.33
N MET A 452 5.23 11.58 17.62
CA MET A 452 5.20 12.94 18.17
C MET A 452 6.55 13.61 18.03
N ASN A 453 6.61 14.71 17.28
CA ASN A 453 7.74 15.62 17.32
C ASN A 453 7.41 16.80 18.24
N LYS A 454 8.32 17.09 19.17
CA LYS A 454 8.22 18.27 20.03
C LYS A 454 8.26 19.51 19.16
N ARG A 455 7.27 20.40 19.29
CA ARG A 455 7.32 21.72 18.66
C ARG A 455 8.44 22.51 19.35
N MET A 456 9.40 23.03 18.58
CA MET A 456 10.27 24.08 19.11
C MET A 456 9.38 25.27 19.49
N PRO A 457 9.54 25.88 20.69
CA PRO A 457 8.75 27.04 21.06
C PRO A 457 8.88 28.09 19.97
N LYS A 458 7.75 28.62 19.47
CA LYS A 458 7.76 29.76 18.53
C LYS A 458 8.62 30.84 19.19
N GLN A 459 9.73 31.25 18.57
CA GLN A 459 10.52 32.36 19.09
C GLN A 459 9.61 33.59 19.18
N LEU A 460 9.57 34.18 20.37
CA LEU A 460 8.76 35.37 20.67
C LEU A 460 9.05 36.44 19.61
N SER A 461 7.98 37.06 19.09
CA SER A 461 7.99 38.00 17.98
C SER A 461 9.13 39.02 18.08
N ASP A 462 10.03 38.98 17.10
CA ASP A 462 11.15 39.91 16.98
C ASP A 462 10.64 41.32 16.62
N THR A 463 10.89 42.30 17.49
CA THR A 463 10.38 43.68 17.39
C THR A 463 10.76 44.37 16.06
N PHE A 464 11.84 43.94 15.40
CA PHE A 464 12.31 44.48 14.12
C PHE A 464 11.89 43.64 12.90
N SER A 465 10.81 42.87 13.00
CA SER A 465 10.32 42.03 11.89
C SER A 465 10.06 42.80 10.59
N PHE A 466 9.75 44.11 10.64
CA PHE A 466 9.55 44.94 9.45
C PHE A 466 10.81 45.12 8.59
N LEU A 467 12.02 44.88 9.11
CA LEU A 467 13.26 44.94 8.32
C LEU A 467 13.54 43.66 7.53
N ARG A 468 12.91 42.53 7.88
CA ARG A 468 13.13 41.21 7.26
C ARG A 468 12.76 41.06 5.78
N PRO A 469 11.79 41.81 5.20
CA PRO A 469 11.43 41.67 3.78
C PRO A 469 12.58 41.95 2.80
N LEU A 470 13.62 42.66 3.24
CA LEU A 470 14.85 42.86 2.51
C LEU A 470 16.04 42.37 3.35
N SER A 471 17.02 41.78 2.69
CA SER A 471 18.22 41.29 3.38
C SER A 471 19.08 42.46 3.88
N LYS A 472 19.92 42.20 4.89
CA LYS A 472 20.78 43.24 5.51
C LYS A 472 21.76 43.84 4.50
N GLU A 473 22.19 43.05 3.52
CA GLU A 473 23.08 43.45 2.44
C GLU A 473 22.41 44.50 1.55
N ILE A 474 21.13 44.31 1.20
CA ILE A 474 20.36 45.28 0.39
C ILE A 474 20.24 46.60 1.14
N TRP A 475 19.92 46.58 2.44
CA TRP A 475 19.85 47.79 3.25
C TRP A 475 21.16 48.57 3.28
N LEU A 476 22.30 47.89 3.37
CA LEU A 476 23.61 48.53 3.28
C LEU A 476 23.87 49.11 1.88
N CYS A 477 23.48 48.41 0.81
CA CYS A 477 23.56 48.93 -0.56
C CYS A 477 22.70 50.19 -0.75
N VAL A 478 21.49 50.23 -0.17
CA VAL A 478 20.62 51.42 -0.20
C VAL A 478 21.32 52.60 0.46
N LEU A 479 21.88 52.40 1.65
CA LEU A 479 22.60 53.44 2.38
C LEU A 479 23.80 53.99 1.57
N PHE A 480 24.61 53.11 0.98
CA PHE A 480 25.73 53.55 0.14
C PHE A 480 25.28 54.26 -1.14
N SER A 481 24.21 53.77 -1.78
CA SER A 481 23.65 54.40 -2.98
C SER A 481 23.13 55.82 -2.72
N PHE A 482 22.51 56.05 -1.55
CA PHE A 482 22.05 57.36 -1.11
C PHE A 482 23.20 58.38 -1.02
N PHE A 483 24.31 58.00 -0.37
CA PHE A 483 25.48 58.88 -0.29
C PHE A 483 26.12 59.11 -1.67
N ALA A 484 26.25 58.05 -2.48
CA ALA A 484 26.84 58.14 -3.82
C ALA A 484 26.04 59.09 -4.72
N VAL A 485 24.71 58.95 -4.78
CA VAL A 485 23.85 59.81 -5.61
C VAL A 485 23.88 61.26 -5.12
N SER A 486 23.91 61.48 -3.82
CA SER A 486 24.00 62.84 -3.27
C SER A 486 25.32 63.53 -3.60
N ILE A 487 26.44 62.78 -3.58
CA ILE A 487 27.76 63.29 -4.01
C ILE A 487 27.78 63.55 -5.52
N VAL A 488 27.24 62.64 -6.33
CA VAL A 488 27.15 62.82 -7.79
C VAL A 488 26.30 64.03 -8.14
N LEU A 489 25.15 64.21 -7.50
CA LEU A 489 24.32 65.40 -7.68
C LEU A 489 25.06 66.66 -7.26
N PHE A 490 25.76 66.65 -6.12
CA PHE A 490 26.58 67.80 -5.70
C PHE A 490 27.66 68.15 -6.74
N LEU A 491 28.38 67.16 -7.28
CA LEU A 491 29.42 67.38 -8.29
C LEU A 491 28.83 67.88 -9.61
N VAL A 492 27.79 67.22 -10.12
CA VAL A 492 27.12 67.62 -11.37
C VAL A 492 26.55 69.03 -11.24
N SER A 493 25.94 69.35 -10.09
CA SER A 493 25.41 70.68 -9.83
C SER A 493 26.48 71.75 -9.65
N ARG A 494 27.68 71.41 -9.15
CA ARG A 494 28.80 72.34 -9.06
C ARG A 494 29.44 72.61 -10.43
N PHE A 495 29.58 71.57 -11.26
CA PHE A 495 30.24 71.67 -12.57
C PHE A 495 29.34 72.16 -13.69
N SER A 496 28.02 71.95 -13.61
CA SER A 496 27.09 72.41 -14.65
C SER A 496 26.87 73.92 -14.56
N PRO A 497 27.25 74.72 -15.58
CA PRO A 497 27.05 76.17 -15.56
C PRO A 497 25.56 76.58 -15.47
N HIS A 498 24.66 75.71 -15.94
CA HIS A 498 23.21 75.94 -15.95
C HIS A 498 22.53 75.87 -14.57
N GLU A 499 23.23 75.40 -13.53
CA GLU A 499 22.71 75.36 -12.15
C GLU A 499 23.08 76.62 -11.34
N TRP A 500 23.98 77.45 -11.86
CA TRP A 500 24.42 78.68 -11.20
C TRP A 500 23.43 79.81 -11.46
N ARG A 501 22.79 80.32 -10.40
CA ARG A 501 21.85 81.44 -10.46
C ARG A 501 22.60 82.75 -10.19
N SER A 502 22.49 83.72 -11.10
CA SER A 502 22.83 85.10 -10.78
C SER A 502 21.72 85.70 -9.91
N VAL A 503 22.05 86.07 -8.68
CA VAL A 503 21.13 86.83 -7.81
C VAL A 503 21.71 88.24 -7.66
N SER A 504 21.03 89.24 -8.20
CA SER A 504 21.35 90.65 -7.93
C SER A 504 20.77 91.03 -6.57
N ILE A 505 21.60 91.52 -5.64
CA ILE A 505 21.15 92.00 -4.33
C ILE A 505 20.31 93.27 -4.56
N SER A 506 18.99 93.13 -4.55
CA SER A 506 18.06 94.27 -4.56
C SER A 506 16.92 94.10 -3.57
N ASP A 507 16.89 93.03 -2.77
CA ASP A 507 15.77 92.71 -1.87
C ASP A 507 16.23 92.43 -0.43
N THR A 508 16.93 93.40 0.17
CA THR A 508 16.92 93.56 1.63
C THR A 508 16.50 94.99 1.94
N HIS A 509 15.24 95.15 2.33
CA HIS A 509 14.68 96.37 2.92
C HIS A 509 15.52 96.83 4.12
N LEU A 510 16.23 97.96 3.99
CA LEU A 510 16.20 99.10 4.93
C LEU A 510 17.18 100.20 4.49
N ASP A 511 16.68 101.43 4.55
CA ASP A 511 17.21 102.67 4.00
C ASP A 511 18.63 103.05 4.48
N HIS A 512 19.55 103.29 3.54
CA HIS A 512 20.28 104.57 3.36
C HIS A 512 21.32 104.46 2.23
N PRO A 513 21.61 105.55 1.49
CA PRO A 513 22.11 105.47 0.13
C PRO A 513 23.64 105.50 0.01
N ILE A 514 24.10 105.07 -1.17
CA ILE A 514 25.37 105.39 -1.89
C ILE A 514 26.31 104.19 -2.07
N SER A 515 26.66 103.97 -3.34
CA SER A 515 27.66 103.03 -3.90
C SER A 515 27.18 101.59 -4.19
N SER A 516 26.27 101.47 -5.17
CA SER A 516 25.97 100.23 -5.88
C SER A 516 27.14 99.78 -6.78
N THR A 517 28.08 99.00 -6.24
CA THR A 517 28.75 97.97 -7.02
C THR A 517 27.80 96.79 -7.11
N ASN A 518 27.16 96.61 -8.27
CA ASN A 518 26.37 95.42 -8.57
C ASN A 518 27.32 94.21 -8.68
N GLU A 519 27.75 93.66 -7.54
CA GLU A 519 28.39 92.36 -7.51
C GLU A 519 27.31 91.31 -7.79
N ILE A 520 27.35 90.74 -9.01
CA ILE A 520 26.54 89.58 -9.37
C ILE A 520 27.12 88.38 -8.62
N ILE A 521 26.50 88.02 -7.49
CA ILE A 521 26.91 86.81 -6.75
C ILE A 521 26.24 85.61 -7.44
N LEU A 522 27.07 84.71 -7.95
CA LEU A 522 26.64 83.43 -8.49
C LEU A 522 26.30 82.49 -7.33
N HIS A 523 25.01 82.22 -7.12
CA HIS A 523 24.51 81.35 -6.06
C HIS A 523 24.07 80.00 -6.63
N ASN A 524 24.51 78.90 -6.00
CA ASN A 524 24.10 77.55 -6.34
C ASN A 524 23.24 76.99 -5.18
N GLU A 525 21.99 76.61 -5.48
CA GLU A 525 21.04 76.08 -4.50
C GLU A 525 21.43 74.65 -4.04
N PHE A 526 22.24 73.92 -4.80
CA PHE A 526 22.74 72.59 -4.44
C PHE A 526 24.03 72.64 -3.61
N SER A 527 23.87 72.82 -2.30
CA SER A 527 24.91 72.47 -1.32
C SER A 527 24.98 70.94 -1.12
N ILE A 528 26.05 70.42 -0.51
CA ILE A 528 26.16 69.00 -0.18
C ILE A 528 25.00 68.53 0.72
N TRP A 529 24.58 69.38 1.65
CA TRP A 529 23.43 69.13 2.52
C TRP A 529 22.09 69.18 1.79
N ASN A 530 21.92 70.14 0.87
CA ASN A 530 20.71 70.22 0.04
C ASN A 530 20.64 69.04 -0.94
N SER A 531 21.80 68.51 -1.37
CA SER A 531 21.88 67.31 -2.21
C SER A 531 21.47 66.06 -1.44
N PHE A 532 21.93 65.92 -0.18
CA PHE A 532 21.44 64.86 0.72
C PHE A 532 19.94 64.99 0.98
N TRP A 533 19.44 66.21 1.22
CA TRP A 533 18.01 66.46 1.43
C TRP A 533 17.18 66.08 0.21
N PHE A 534 17.62 66.47 -1.00
CA PHE A 534 16.96 66.09 -2.25
C PHE A 534 16.92 64.57 -2.45
N SER A 535 18.05 63.89 -2.24
CA SER A 535 18.14 62.43 -2.40
C SER A 535 17.22 61.71 -1.40
N LEU A 536 17.14 62.20 -0.15
CA LEU A 536 16.32 61.62 0.90
C LEU A 536 14.82 61.87 0.66
N GLY A 537 14.43 63.10 0.32
CA GLY A 537 13.04 63.47 0.01
C GLY A 537 12.50 62.74 -1.22
N SER A 538 13.35 62.52 -2.23
CA SER A 538 13.01 61.71 -3.40
C SER A 538 12.83 60.23 -3.05
N PHE A 539 13.67 59.69 -2.16
CA PHE A 539 13.60 58.30 -1.72
C PHE A 539 12.35 58.03 -0.85
N MET A 540 11.95 58.98 -0.01
CA MET A 540 10.75 58.91 0.84
C MET A 540 9.44 59.27 0.11
N GLN A 541 9.47 59.49 -1.21
CA GLN A 541 8.31 59.83 -2.05
C GLN A 541 7.58 61.14 -1.66
N GLN A 542 8.24 62.06 -0.95
CA GLN A 542 7.64 63.32 -0.47
C GLN A 542 8.00 64.53 -1.36
N GLY A 543 8.99 64.40 -2.25
CA GLY A 543 9.51 65.51 -3.06
C GLY A 543 10.49 66.40 -2.27
N SER A 544 11.15 67.33 -2.96
CA SER A 544 12.07 68.30 -2.36
C SER A 544 11.86 69.67 -3.02
N ASP A 545 11.94 70.73 -2.24
CA ASP A 545 11.79 72.11 -2.72
C ASP A 545 12.93 72.53 -3.67
N VAL A 546 14.09 71.89 -3.53
CA VAL A 546 15.25 72.08 -4.42
C VAL A 546 15.24 70.99 -5.49
N VAL A 547 15.23 71.35 -6.78
CA VAL A 547 15.14 70.42 -7.92
C VAL A 547 16.24 70.73 -8.94
N PRO A 548 16.95 69.73 -9.51
CA PRO A 548 18.01 69.98 -10.48
C PRO A 548 17.45 70.58 -11.78
N ARG A 549 18.07 71.67 -12.26
CA ARG A 549 17.66 72.37 -13.48
C ARG A 549 18.43 71.90 -14.70
N SER A 550 19.71 71.56 -14.54
CA SER A 550 20.57 71.05 -15.60
C SER A 550 20.06 69.72 -16.13
N LEU A 551 20.26 69.50 -17.43
CA LEU A 551 19.90 68.23 -18.07
C LEU A 551 20.61 67.05 -17.38
N SER A 552 21.90 67.20 -17.06
CA SER A 552 22.69 66.20 -16.36
C SER A 552 22.14 65.91 -14.95
N GLY A 553 21.78 66.94 -14.18
CA GLY A 553 21.19 66.76 -12.84
C GLY A 553 19.81 66.10 -12.90
N ARG A 554 18.98 66.43 -13.90
CA ARG A 554 17.68 65.77 -14.12
C ARG A 554 17.81 64.31 -14.50
N ILE A 555 18.81 63.94 -15.30
CA ILE A 555 19.08 62.53 -15.63
C ILE A 555 19.46 61.76 -14.37
N VAL A 556 20.36 62.30 -13.53
CA VAL A 556 20.71 61.65 -12.26
C VAL A 556 19.50 61.54 -11.33
N GLY A 557 18.69 62.59 -11.22
CA GLY A 557 17.47 62.60 -10.42
C GLY A 557 16.41 61.61 -10.91
N THR A 558 16.21 61.49 -12.22
CA THR A 558 15.23 60.56 -12.81
C THR A 558 15.65 59.09 -12.63
N VAL A 559 16.93 58.78 -12.78
CA VAL A 559 17.47 57.44 -12.50
C VAL A 559 17.32 57.10 -11.01
N TRP A 560 17.62 58.05 -10.13
CA TRP A 560 17.41 57.88 -8.68
C TRP A 560 15.95 57.65 -8.33
N TRP A 561 15.04 58.40 -8.94
CA TRP A 561 13.61 58.25 -8.72
C TRP A 561 13.10 56.88 -9.19
N PHE A 562 13.55 56.41 -10.35
CA PHE A 562 13.22 55.08 -10.85
C PHE A 562 13.74 53.97 -9.92
N PHE A 563 14.97 54.11 -9.41
CA PHE A 563 15.54 53.19 -8.42
C PHE A 563 14.72 53.16 -7.12
N ALA A 564 14.39 54.33 -6.57
CA ALA A 564 13.59 54.45 -5.36
C ALA A 564 12.20 53.82 -5.53
N LEU A 565 11.56 54.03 -6.68
CA LEU A 565 10.25 53.44 -7.00
C LEU A 565 10.31 51.91 -6.99
N ILE A 566 11.28 51.31 -7.71
CA ILE A 566 11.43 49.85 -7.74
C ILE A 566 11.66 49.29 -6.34
N LEU A 567 12.48 49.97 -5.54
CA LEU A 567 12.84 49.49 -4.22
C LEU A 567 11.64 49.51 -3.26
N VAL A 568 10.87 50.60 -3.23
CA VAL A 568 9.68 50.69 -2.37
C VAL A 568 8.61 49.69 -2.81
N CYS A 569 8.37 49.52 -4.12
CA CYS A 569 7.42 48.52 -4.63
C CYS A 569 7.84 47.09 -4.29
N SER A 570 9.14 46.77 -4.36
CA SER A 570 9.66 45.45 -3.99
C SER A 570 9.53 45.20 -2.48
N TYR A 571 9.84 46.22 -1.67
CA TYR A 571 9.68 46.14 -0.21
C TYR A 571 8.21 45.89 0.19
N THR A 572 7.26 46.61 -0.41
CA THR A 572 5.83 46.43 -0.09
C THR A 572 5.30 45.07 -0.54
N ALA A 573 5.74 44.56 -1.70
CA ALA A 573 5.40 43.23 -2.18
C ALA A 573 5.93 42.12 -1.26
N ASN A 574 7.21 42.20 -0.87
CA ASN A 574 7.83 41.21 0.01
C ASN A 574 7.26 41.26 1.44
N LEU A 575 6.94 42.46 1.94
CA LEU A 575 6.29 42.61 3.23
C LEU A 575 4.89 41.96 3.22
N ALA A 576 4.11 42.17 2.16
CA ALA A 576 2.81 41.53 2.01
C ALA A 576 2.95 40.00 1.95
N ALA A 577 3.89 39.48 1.17
CA ALA A 577 4.17 38.04 1.09
C ALA A 577 4.60 37.47 2.45
N TYR A 578 5.47 38.17 3.19
CA TYR A 578 5.92 37.75 4.52
C TYR A 578 4.75 37.67 5.52
N LEU A 579 3.87 38.68 5.52
CA LEU A 579 2.66 38.70 6.35
C LEU A 579 1.67 37.58 5.97
N ILE A 580 1.60 37.22 4.69
CA ILE A 580 0.78 36.09 4.22
C ILE A 580 1.39 34.75 4.65
N VAL A 581 2.70 34.54 4.55
CA VAL A 581 3.35 33.28 4.98
C VAL A 581 3.25 33.08 6.50
N GLU A 582 3.35 34.14 7.30
CA GLU A 582 3.06 34.03 8.75
C GLU A 582 1.59 33.66 9.02
N ARG A 583 0.66 34.02 8.12
CA ARG A 583 -0.77 33.65 8.18
C ARG A 583 -1.06 32.25 7.64
N ILE A 584 -0.31 31.79 6.63
CA ILE A 584 -0.45 30.46 5.98
C ILE A 584 0.67 29.54 6.45
N ALA A 585 0.96 29.48 7.75
CA ALA A 585 1.77 28.40 8.30
C ALA A 585 0.96 27.08 8.27
N GLU A 586 0.63 26.63 7.05
CA GLU A 586 -0.01 25.35 6.78
C GLU A 586 0.85 24.20 7.31
N PRO A 587 0.19 23.12 7.76
CA PRO A 587 0.88 21.90 8.17
C PRO A 587 1.61 21.31 6.96
N ALA A 588 2.88 20.93 7.15
CA ALA A 588 3.71 20.37 6.09
C ALA A 588 2.96 19.29 5.29
N GLN A 589 2.77 19.58 4.00
CA GLN A 589 2.21 18.67 3.01
C GLN A 589 2.98 17.35 2.97
N ALA A 590 2.23 16.27 2.77
CA ALA A 590 2.72 14.93 2.53
C ALA A 590 3.75 14.92 1.37
N LEU A 591 4.98 14.48 1.67
CA LEU A 591 5.98 14.20 0.66
C LEU A 591 5.55 12.98 -0.16
N SER A 592 5.07 13.25 -1.37
CA SER A 592 4.95 12.27 -2.46
C SER A 592 6.35 11.76 -2.85
N TYR A 593 6.55 10.45 -2.83
CA TYR A 593 7.76 9.81 -3.35
C TYR A 593 7.87 9.97 -4.88
N PRO A 594 9.05 10.28 -5.45
CA PRO A 594 9.33 10.03 -6.85
C PRO A 594 9.53 8.51 -7.06
N SER A 595 8.70 7.94 -7.91
CA SER A 595 8.86 6.60 -8.47
C SER A 595 10.12 6.55 -9.35
N GLY A 596 11.14 5.83 -8.89
CA GLY A 596 12.35 5.60 -9.68
C GLY A 596 13.56 5.23 -8.84
N LEU A 597 13.54 4.04 -8.21
CA LEU A 597 14.71 3.19 -7.99
C LEU A 597 14.22 1.84 -7.46
N ALA A 598 14.48 0.80 -8.26
CA ALA A 598 14.14 -0.59 -7.98
C ALA A 598 14.87 -1.12 -6.73
N HIS A 599 14.19 -2.02 -6.02
CA HIS A 599 14.73 -3.09 -5.18
C HIS A 599 16.14 -2.89 -4.59
N SER A 600 16.20 -2.43 -3.34
CA SER A 600 16.99 -3.14 -2.34
C SER A 600 16.28 -3.12 -0.98
N GLU A 601 15.96 -4.32 -0.50
CA GLU A 601 15.87 -4.57 0.93
C GLU A 601 17.24 -4.25 1.53
N SER A 602 17.28 -3.36 2.53
CA SER A 602 18.36 -3.31 3.52
C SER A 602 17.87 -2.51 4.72
N SER A 603 17.64 -3.20 5.85
CA SER A 603 18.56 -3.25 7.00
C SER A 603 18.22 -2.18 8.04
N TYR A 604 17.66 -2.58 9.17
CA TYR A 604 18.44 -2.78 10.40
C TYR A 604 19.48 -1.66 10.59
N ILE A 605 19.16 -0.72 11.46
CA ILE A 605 20.18 0.10 12.12
C ILE A 605 20.89 -0.85 13.10
N PRO A 606 22.18 -1.18 12.90
CA PRO A 606 22.92 -2.02 13.83
C PRO A 606 23.29 -1.17 15.06
N SER A 607 22.86 -1.59 16.24
CA SER A 607 23.33 -1.01 17.51
C SER A 607 24.73 -1.54 17.83
N ASN A 608 25.76 -0.86 17.34
CA ASN A 608 27.13 -1.06 17.81
C ASN A 608 27.84 0.28 17.91
N TYR A 609 27.55 1.04 18.96
CA TYR A 609 28.48 2.02 19.54
C TYR A 609 28.21 2.17 21.04
N PRO A 610 29.22 2.04 21.91
CA PRO A 610 29.07 2.30 23.34
C PRO A 610 29.16 3.81 23.55
N VAL A 611 28.06 4.46 23.90
CA VAL A 611 28.11 5.85 24.36
C VAL A 611 28.36 5.84 25.86
N LYS A 612 29.63 6.08 26.21
CA LYS A 612 30.04 6.48 27.55
C LYS A 612 29.29 7.73 27.97
N ASP A 613 28.95 7.80 29.25
CA ASP A 613 28.46 8.99 29.93
C ASP A 613 29.30 10.22 29.59
N THR A 614 28.71 11.16 28.84
CA THR A 614 29.13 12.57 28.84
C THR A 614 27.89 13.44 28.85
N VAL A 615 27.69 14.07 30.01
CA VAL A 615 26.78 15.18 30.22
C VAL A 615 27.06 16.25 29.15
N SER A 616 26.08 16.53 28.29
CA SER A 616 25.97 17.82 27.63
C SER A 616 24.51 18.11 27.28
N ASN A 617 24.13 19.34 27.58
CA ASN A 617 22.82 19.91 27.34
C ASN A 617 22.49 19.93 25.84
N ASP A 618 21.20 19.83 25.57
CA ASP A 618 20.54 20.03 24.28
C ASP A 618 20.66 18.90 23.24
N GLY A 619 19.55 18.16 23.10
CA GLY A 619 19.28 17.32 21.93
C GLY A 619 18.96 15.86 22.23
N SER A 620 17.88 15.57 22.96
CA SER A 620 17.37 14.21 23.11
C SER A 620 16.22 13.92 22.14
N ILE A 621 16.47 13.04 21.17
CA ILE A 621 15.40 12.26 20.52
C ILE A 621 15.04 11.16 21.52
N ALA A 622 13.93 11.33 22.21
CA ALA A 622 13.44 10.34 23.17
C ALA A 622 12.47 9.37 22.49
N TYR A 623 12.83 8.08 22.48
CA TYR A 623 11.86 7.01 22.33
C TYR A 623 11.11 6.89 23.65
N TYR A 624 9.86 7.36 23.71
CA TYR A 624 8.98 7.07 24.84
C TYR A 624 8.12 5.87 24.52
N SER A 625 8.43 4.74 25.14
CA SER A 625 7.40 3.84 25.66
C SER A 625 6.60 4.62 26.71
N MET A 626 5.28 4.44 26.76
CA MET A 626 4.43 5.06 27.79
C MET A 626 4.76 4.46 29.18
N GLU A 627 5.88 4.87 29.77
CA GLU A 627 6.19 4.63 31.18
C GLU A 627 5.94 5.90 31.99
N LYS A 628 5.06 5.73 33.00
CA LYS A 628 4.83 6.56 34.19
C LYS A 628 5.63 7.88 34.32
N GLY A 629 4.92 9.00 34.26
CA GLY A 629 5.34 10.33 34.72
C GLY A 629 4.14 11.28 34.82
N PRO A 630 4.14 12.26 35.75
CA PRO A 630 2.94 12.85 36.35
C PRO A 630 2.19 13.79 35.40
N GLU A 631 0.88 13.94 35.66
CA GLU A 631 -0.03 14.97 35.12
C GLU A 631 0.46 15.66 33.83
N MET A 632 -0.05 15.16 32.71
CA MET A 632 0.13 15.75 31.40
C MET A 632 -0.51 17.14 31.39
N THR A 633 0.25 18.15 31.82
CA THR A 633 -0.11 19.56 31.68
C THR A 633 -0.31 19.84 30.19
N CYS A 634 -1.50 20.33 29.85
CA CYS A 634 -2.02 20.45 28.48
C CYS A 634 -1.31 21.55 27.64
N ASN A 635 0.00 21.77 27.86
CA ASN A 635 0.81 22.82 27.22
C ASN A 635 1.80 22.31 26.15
N THR A 636 1.88 20.99 25.91
CA THR A 636 2.81 20.43 24.90
C THR A 636 2.06 19.93 23.67
N ILE A 637 1.57 20.85 22.83
CA ILE A 637 0.98 20.49 21.54
C ILE A 637 2.09 19.93 20.63
N SER A 638 2.15 18.60 20.55
CA SER A 638 3.10 17.87 19.71
C SER A 638 2.51 17.67 18.31
N ARG A 639 3.31 17.86 17.24
CA ARG A 639 2.86 17.59 15.86
C ARG A 639 3.03 16.12 15.54
N VAL A 640 2.01 15.51 14.94
CA VAL A 640 2.01 14.14 14.42
C VAL A 640 2.46 14.18 12.97
N CYS A 641 3.59 13.57 12.64
CA CYS A 641 4.13 13.59 11.27
C CYS A 641 4.17 12.21 10.60
N LYS A 642 4.03 11.12 11.35
CA LYS A 642 3.99 9.74 10.83
C LYS A 642 3.13 8.88 11.75
N TYR A 643 2.47 7.87 11.18
CA TYR A 643 1.80 6.82 11.93
C TYR A 643 2.60 5.54 11.81
N LYS A 644 2.83 4.86 12.93
CA LYS A 644 3.34 3.49 12.95
C LYS A 644 2.14 2.55 13.06
N HIS A 645 1.80 1.89 11.95
CA HIS A 645 0.78 0.84 11.93
C HIS A 645 1.31 -0.38 12.68
N THR A 646 0.65 -0.74 13.77
CA THR A 646 1.04 -1.84 14.66
C THR A 646 -0.12 -2.80 14.82
N GLU A 647 0.08 -4.06 14.47
CA GLU A 647 -0.93 -5.11 14.61
C GLU A 647 -0.65 -5.95 15.85
N LEU A 648 -1.65 -6.10 16.70
CA LEU A 648 -1.60 -6.88 17.93
C LEU A 648 -2.30 -8.23 17.72
N ALA A 649 -1.62 -9.31 18.10
CA ALA A 649 -2.11 -10.67 17.97
C ALA A 649 -1.83 -11.52 19.21
N ILE A 650 -2.52 -12.65 19.31
CA ILE A 650 -2.32 -13.65 20.36
C ILE A 650 -1.22 -14.61 19.90
N ALA A 651 -0.25 -14.90 20.77
CA ALA A 651 0.81 -15.85 20.45
C ALA A 651 0.55 -17.22 21.09
N THR A 652 0.90 -18.27 20.35
CA THR A 652 0.83 -19.66 20.79
C THR A 652 2.13 -20.40 20.44
N PRO A 653 2.47 -21.51 21.12
CA PRO A 653 3.60 -22.34 20.73
C PRO A 653 3.47 -22.79 19.26
N LYS A 654 4.59 -22.91 18.55
CA LYS A 654 4.57 -23.36 17.15
C LYS A 654 3.86 -24.70 16.98
N GLY A 655 2.92 -24.75 16.03
CA GLY A 655 2.11 -25.94 15.77
C GLY A 655 1.06 -26.25 16.84
N SER A 656 0.71 -25.30 17.71
CA SER A 656 -0.32 -25.48 18.73
C SER A 656 -1.70 -25.72 18.09
N PRO A 657 -2.46 -26.75 18.55
CA PRO A 657 -3.82 -27.00 18.06
C PRO A 657 -4.82 -25.90 18.48
N LEU A 658 -4.46 -25.02 19.41
CA LEU A 658 -5.31 -23.90 19.84
C LEU A 658 -5.37 -22.77 18.82
N ARG A 659 -4.35 -22.62 17.96
CA ARG A 659 -4.21 -21.47 17.05
C ARG A 659 -5.42 -21.30 16.15
N GLU A 660 -5.89 -22.39 15.54
CA GLU A 660 -7.02 -22.35 14.61
C GLU A 660 -8.34 -22.04 15.31
N GLY A 661 -8.55 -22.60 16.51
CA GLY A 661 -9.71 -22.26 17.34
C GLY A 661 -9.71 -20.78 17.71
N ILE A 662 -8.56 -20.26 18.17
CA ILE A 662 -8.39 -18.85 18.53
C ILE A 662 -8.62 -17.95 17.30
N ASN A 663 -8.09 -18.31 16.13
CA ASN A 663 -8.31 -17.56 14.88
C ASN A 663 -9.80 -17.46 14.53
N LEU A 664 -10.52 -18.59 14.53
CA LEU A 664 -11.96 -18.60 14.28
C LEU A 664 -12.73 -17.78 15.32
N ALA A 665 -12.33 -17.84 16.59
CA ALA A 665 -12.94 -17.02 17.64
C ALA A 665 -12.71 -15.51 17.41
N ILE A 666 -11.49 -15.08 17.06
CA ILE A 666 -11.16 -13.69 16.78
C ILE A 666 -11.93 -13.18 15.55
N VAL A 667 -11.97 -13.96 14.46
CA VAL A 667 -12.67 -13.60 13.22
C VAL A 667 -14.16 -13.40 13.48
N ASP A 668 -14.80 -14.29 14.24
CA ASP A 668 -16.21 -14.16 14.61
C ASP A 668 -16.44 -12.93 15.51
N LEU A 669 -15.60 -12.71 16.53
CA LEU A 669 -15.71 -11.54 17.41
C LEU A 669 -15.48 -10.21 16.67
N LYS A 670 -14.64 -10.21 15.63
CA LYS A 670 -14.40 -9.07 14.74
C LYS A 670 -15.60 -8.82 13.82
N LYS A 671 -16.16 -9.88 13.25
CA LYS A 671 -17.37 -9.83 12.41
C LYS A 671 -18.58 -9.28 13.17
N ASP A 672 -18.74 -9.66 14.43
CA ASP A 672 -19.81 -9.18 15.31
C ASP A 672 -19.53 -7.76 15.87
N GLY A 673 -18.37 -7.19 15.57
CA GLY A 673 -17.93 -5.86 16.03
C GLY A 673 -17.70 -5.77 17.55
N VAL A 674 -17.59 -6.91 18.24
CA VAL A 674 -17.44 -6.98 19.70
C VAL A 674 -16.10 -6.41 20.12
N ILE A 675 -15.02 -6.76 19.42
CA ILE A 675 -13.66 -6.27 19.74
C ILE A 675 -13.59 -4.74 19.65
N GLY A 676 -14.19 -4.14 18.62
CA GLY A 676 -14.23 -2.68 18.46
C GLY A 676 -15.10 -1.97 19.51
N LYS A 677 -16.18 -2.61 19.98
CA LYS A 677 -16.96 -2.10 21.14
C LYS A 677 -16.15 -2.20 22.43
N LEU A 678 -15.45 -3.32 22.63
CA LEU A 678 -14.63 -3.57 23.80
C LEU A 678 -13.45 -2.58 23.89
N TRP A 679 -12.78 -2.31 22.77
CA TRP A 679 -11.70 -1.32 22.70
C TRP A 679 -12.21 0.08 23.07
N ARG A 680 -13.35 0.52 22.51
CA ARG A 680 -13.95 1.81 22.85
C ARG A 680 -14.36 1.93 24.32
N LYS A 681 -14.87 0.85 24.93
CA LYS A 681 -15.20 0.79 26.37
C LYS A 681 -13.97 1.13 27.21
N TRP A 682 -12.83 0.50 26.92
CA TRP A 682 -11.61 0.66 27.70
C TRP A 682 -10.84 1.96 27.37
N LEU A 683 -11.00 2.51 26.17
CA LEU A 683 -10.41 3.80 25.78
C LEU A 683 -11.18 5.00 26.35
N ASN A 684 -12.52 4.99 26.31
CA ASN A 684 -13.37 6.10 26.75
C ASN A 684 -13.55 6.17 28.27
N ALA A 685 -13.18 5.13 29.02
CA ALA A 685 -13.33 5.08 30.47
C ALA A 685 -12.43 6.08 31.23
N LYS A 686 -11.42 6.67 30.57
CA LYS A 686 -10.56 7.73 31.12
C LYS A 686 -10.31 8.82 30.05
N LYS A 687 -11.24 9.76 29.86
CA LYS A 687 -10.89 11.05 29.24
C LYS A 687 -10.12 11.88 30.30
N PRO A 688 -8.86 12.28 30.08
CA PRO A 688 -8.35 13.48 30.74
C PRO A 688 -9.12 14.69 30.17
N GLU A 689 -9.54 15.60 31.03
CA GLU A 689 -10.06 16.92 30.65
C GLU A 689 -8.95 17.74 29.98
N CYS A 690 -8.68 17.47 28.71
CA CYS A 690 -7.95 18.40 27.85
C CYS A 690 -8.99 19.08 26.97
N ASP A 691 -9.39 20.29 27.36
CA ASP A 691 -10.23 21.21 26.57
C ASP A 691 -9.38 21.81 25.45
N ILE A 692 -8.97 20.98 24.50
CA ILE A 692 -8.37 21.47 23.25
C ILE A 692 -9.55 21.88 22.37
N LYS A 693 -9.92 23.16 22.44
CA LYS A 693 -10.80 23.76 21.43
C LYS A 693 -10.06 23.66 20.10
N ASP A 694 -10.65 22.96 19.13
CA ASP A 694 -10.20 22.99 17.74
C ASP A 694 -10.27 24.46 17.28
N GLU A 695 -9.14 25.16 17.28
CA GLU A 695 -9.01 26.45 16.62
C GLU A 695 -9.15 26.20 15.12
N GLU A 696 -10.40 26.24 14.62
CA GLU A 696 -10.67 26.54 13.22
C GLU A 696 -9.83 27.75 12.82
N THR A 697 -9.22 27.69 11.64
CA THR A 697 -8.33 28.71 11.08
C THR A 697 -9.05 30.06 10.91
N THR A 698 -9.22 30.79 12.01
CA THR A 698 -9.68 32.17 12.02
C THR A 698 -8.50 33.06 11.63
N ILE A 699 -8.70 33.86 10.59
CA ILE A 699 -7.72 34.85 10.11
C ILE A 699 -7.39 35.79 11.27
N THR A 700 -6.23 35.61 11.92
CA THR A 700 -5.80 36.46 13.03
C THR A 700 -5.37 37.84 12.51
N GLU A 701 -5.89 38.91 13.12
CA GLU A 701 -5.51 40.30 12.83
C GLU A 701 -4.02 40.58 13.08
N MET A 702 -3.44 41.60 12.43
CA MET A 702 -2.04 41.99 12.70
C MET A 702 -1.90 42.46 14.15
N THR A 703 -1.05 41.78 14.91
CA THR A 703 -0.79 42.12 16.31
C THR A 703 0.07 43.37 16.44
N LEU A 704 -0.17 44.18 17.48
CA LEU A 704 0.60 45.40 17.77
C LEU A 704 2.12 45.12 17.90
N SER A 705 2.51 43.92 18.36
CA SER A 705 3.91 43.52 18.51
C SER A 705 4.67 43.47 17.18
N GLN A 706 4.01 43.14 16.06
CA GLN A 706 4.65 43.09 14.74
C GLN A 706 5.03 44.48 14.21
N VAL A 707 4.34 45.54 14.66
CA VAL A 707 4.54 46.93 14.19
C VAL A 707 5.24 47.80 15.25
N ALA A 708 5.39 47.31 16.48
CA ALA A 708 5.95 48.04 17.62
C ALA A 708 7.32 48.70 17.34
N GLY A 709 8.19 48.04 16.56
CA GLY A 709 9.51 48.59 16.23
C GLY A 709 9.48 49.91 15.46
N ILE A 710 8.46 50.15 14.64
CA ILE A 710 8.30 51.41 13.89
C ILE A 710 8.05 52.57 14.85
N PHE A 711 7.23 52.36 15.88
CA PHE A 711 6.97 53.36 16.91
C PHE A 711 8.22 53.70 17.72
N TYR A 712 9.07 52.72 18.03
CA TYR A 712 10.34 52.97 18.72
C TYR A 712 11.29 53.85 17.90
N VAL A 713 11.40 53.61 16.59
CA VAL A 713 12.23 54.45 15.69
C VAL A 713 11.69 55.87 15.62
N LEU A 714 10.37 56.05 15.53
CA LEU A 714 9.75 57.38 15.50
C LEU A 714 10.00 58.19 16.78
N VAL A 715 9.78 57.58 17.95
CA VAL A 715 10.02 58.23 19.25
C VAL A 715 11.50 58.57 19.43
N GLY A 716 12.39 57.66 19.04
CA GLY A 716 13.84 57.92 19.06
C GLY A 716 14.25 59.09 18.15
N GLY A 717 13.69 59.16 16.94
CA GLY A 717 13.94 60.25 15.99
C GLY A 717 13.47 61.61 16.49
N LEU A 718 12.27 61.68 17.09
CA LEU A 718 11.74 62.89 17.70
C LEU A 718 12.60 63.38 18.87
N ALA A 719 13.04 62.47 19.76
CA ALA A 719 13.91 62.82 20.87
C ALA A 719 15.27 63.35 20.40
N LEU A 720 15.85 62.73 19.36
CA LEU A 720 17.10 63.18 18.76
C LEU A 720 16.94 64.57 18.13
N ALA A 721 15.88 64.80 17.34
CA ALA A 721 15.61 66.10 16.73
C ALA A 721 15.43 67.21 17.78
N LEU A 722 14.69 66.93 18.86
CA LEU A 722 14.52 67.86 19.98
C LEU A 722 15.86 68.17 20.67
N THR A 723 16.71 67.15 20.83
CA THR A 723 18.04 67.33 21.43
C THR A 723 18.94 68.19 20.55
N VAL A 724 18.95 67.96 19.23
CA VAL A 724 19.73 68.76 18.27
C VAL A 724 19.23 70.21 18.25
N ALA A 725 17.92 70.43 18.20
CA ALA A 725 17.34 71.77 18.25
C ALA A 725 17.70 72.50 19.55
N LEU A 726 17.70 71.80 20.68
CA LEU A 726 18.11 72.37 21.97
C LEU A 726 19.61 72.69 22.01
N LEU A 727 20.45 71.83 21.43
CA LEU A 727 21.89 72.07 21.29
C LEU A 727 22.17 73.26 20.37
N GLU A 728 21.51 73.37 19.22
CA GLU A 728 21.63 74.53 18.33
C GLU A 728 21.16 75.81 19.03
N PHE A 729 20.01 75.77 19.71
CA PHE A 729 19.51 76.90 20.49
C PHE A 729 20.50 77.32 21.60
N CYS A 730 21.14 76.35 22.26
CA CYS A 730 22.17 76.62 23.26
C CYS A 730 23.47 77.14 22.64
N GLN A 731 23.93 76.61 21.50
CA GLN A 731 25.14 77.05 20.82
C GLN A 731 24.95 78.44 20.20
N HIS A 732 23.83 78.67 19.53
CA HIS A 732 23.46 79.98 18.99
C HIS A 732 23.27 80.99 20.12
N GLY A 733 22.59 80.60 21.19
CA GLY A 733 22.46 81.42 22.40
C GLY A 733 23.81 81.73 23.05
N ARG A 734 24.77 80.79 23.05
CA ARG A 734 26.15 81.02 23.50
C ARG A 734 26.94 81.93 22.57
N ALA A 735 26.82 81.77 21.26
CA ALA A 735 27.50 82.60 20.28
C ALA A 735 26.97 84.05 20.31
N GLU A 736 25.66 84.24 20.41
CA GLU A 736 25.06 85.56 20.60
C GLU A 736 25.41 86.16 21.97
N ALA A 737 25.37 85.38 23.05
CA ALA A 737 25.79 85.84 24.38
C ALA A 737 27.27 86.23 24.43
N ALA A 738 28.14 85.52 23.71
CA ALA A 738 29.56 85.84 23.55
C ALA A 738 29.77 87.11 22.71
N ARG A 739 28.98 87.31 21.64
CA ARG A 739 29.00 88.57 20.86
C ARG A 739 28.47 89.76 21.65
N ALA A 740 27.50 89.54 22.54
CA ALA A 740 26.86 90.59 23.33
C ALA A 740 27.49 90.81 24.73
N ASN A 741 28.53 90.06 25.12
CA ASN A 741 29.15 90.11 26.46
C ASN A 741 28.15 90.02 27.63
N VAL A 742 27.14 89.16 27.52
CA VAL A 742 26.10 88.98 28.57
C VAL A 742 26.05 87.52 29.03
N PRO A 743 25.90 87.22 30.33
CA PRO A 743 25.80 85.83 30.79
C PRO A 743 24.61 85.09 30.17
N LEU A 744 24.86 83.86 29.69
CA LEU A 744 23.90 83.00 28.95
C LEU A 744 22.52 82.89 29.59
N ARG A 745 22.46 82.80 30.94
CA ARG A 745 21.19 82.72 31.68
C ARG A 745 20.32 83.98 31.55
N ALA A 746 20.93 85.16 31.40
CA ALA A 746 20.22 86.42 31.21
C ALA A 746 19.71 86.58 29.78
N ALA A 747 20.54 86.23 28.78
CA ALA A 747 20.16 86.27 27.36
C ALA A 747 19.02 85.30 27.03
N LEU A 748 19.07 84.07 27.57
CA LEU A 748 18.01 83.07 27.37
C LEU A 748 16.71 83.43 28.11
N ARG A 749 16.78 84.00 29.33
CA ARG A 749 15.59 84.51 30.03
C ARG A 749 14.96 85.71 29.33
N ALA A 750 15.76 86.57 28.70
CA ALA A 750 15.25 87.72 27.94
C ALA A 750 14.52 87.27 26.66
N LYS A 751 15.06 86.31 25.91
CA LYS A 751 14.39 85.78 24.71
C LYS A 751 13.20 84.86 25.01
N ALA A 752 13.24 84.06 26.08
CA ALA A 752 12.06 83.30 26.54
C ALA A 752 10.91 84.22 27.00
N ARG A 753 11.25 85.40 27.53
CA ARG A 753 10.26 86.44 27.86
C ARG A 753 9.71 87.15 26.62
N LEU A 754 10.52 87.34 25.57
CA LEU A 754 10.10 87.92 24.27
C LEU A 754 9.23 86.95 23.45
N ALA A 755 9.49 85.64 23.47
CA ALA A 755 8.61 84.64 22.85
C ALA A 755 7.23 84.54 23.53
N SER A 756 7.13 84.94 24.81
CA SER A 756 5.87 84.93 25.57
C SER A 756 5.08 86.25 25.55
N ARG A 757 5.61 87.31 24.92
CA ARG A 757 4.99 88.64 24.89
C ARG A 757 5.07 89.25 23.49
N SER A 758 4.36 88.64 22.54
CA SER A 758 3.79 89.37 21.41
C SER A 758 2.35 89.72 21.75
N ASP A 759 2.03 91.01 21.61
CA ASP A 759 0.87 91.71 22.13
C ASP A 759 -0.48 91.09 21.75
N ARG A 760 -1.30 90.82 22.76
CA ARG A 760 -2.75 90.67 22.63
C ARG A 760 -3.37 92.04 22.35
N LYS A 761 -3.58 92.38 21.07
CA LYS A 761 -4.64 93.30 20.67
C LYS A 761 -5.82 92.48 20.12
N ALA A 762 -6.87 92.38 20.93
CA ALA A 762 -8.19 91.91 20.51
C ALA A 762 -9.08 93.15 20.18
N PRO A 763 -10.17 93.00 19.41
CA PRO A 763 -10.47 93.80 18.22
C PRO A 763 -11.45 94.97 18.47
N PRO A 764 -11.62 95.91 17.52
CA PRO A 764 -12.84 96.69 17.39
C PRO A 764 -13.85 95.98 16.47
N ASN A 765 -15.11 95.99 16.93
CA ASN A 765 -16.31 95.49 16.25
C ASN A 765 -16.57 96.19 14.90
N HIS A 766 -16.85 95.39 13.87
CA HIS A 766 -17.82 95.74 12.82
C HIS A 766 -18.28 94.47 12.09
N THR A 767 -19.55 94.10 12.30
CA THR A 767 -20.44 93.59 11.24
C THR A 767 -21.10 94.83 10.57
N PRO A 768 -21.63 94.79 9.33
CA PRO A 768 -22.03 93.63 8.54
C PRO A 768 -21.55 93.67 7.06
N GLN A 769 -21.99 92.66 6.29
CA GLN A 769 -22.24 92.69 4.85
C GLN A 769 -21.06 92.42 3.89
N ARG A 770 -21.07 91.19 3.37
CA ARG A 770 -21.26 90.87 1.94
C ARG A 770 -20.35 91.64 0.95
N ASP A 771 -19.27 90.98 0.55
CA ASP A 771 -19.03 90.73 -0.87
C ASP A 771 -18.50 89.31 -1.07
N HIS A 772 -19.46 88.47 -1.44
CA HIS A 772 -19.27 87.22 -2.15
C HIS A 772 -18.76 87.56 -3.55
N ASP A 773 -17.61 87.01 -3.95
CA ASP A 773 -17.42 86.27 -5.22
C ASP A 773 -16.02 86.44 -5.84
N ARG A 774 -15.51 85.28 -6.28
CA ARG A 774 -14.49 85.05 -7.33
C ARG A 774 -13.01 85.27 -6.98
N LEU A 775 -12.42 84.24 -6.35
CA LEU A 775 -11.12 83.72 -6.80
C LEU A 775 -11.36 82.34 -7.41
N GLY A 776 -11.46 82.32 -8.74
CA GLY A 776 -11.61 81.11 -9.53
C GLY A 776 -10.37 80.23 -9.43
N TRP A 777 -10.56 79.07 -8.81
CA TRP A 777 -9.77 77.88 -9.06
C TRP A 777 -10.32 77.18 -10.31
N ASN A 778 -9.57 77.25 -11.41
CA ASN A 778 -9.45 76.25 -12.47
C ASN A 778 -7.94 76.21 -12.75
N GLY A 779 -7.21 75.09 -12.73
CA GLY A 779 -7.61 73.77 -13.17
C GLY A 779 -6.99 73.50 -14.55
N ALA A 780 -5.75 73.03 -14.56
CA ALA A 780 -5.07 72.19 -15.58
C ALA A 780 -3.55 72.21 -15.27
N ALA A 781 -2.82 71.11 -15.10
CA ALA A 781 -3.09 69.73 -15.50
C ALA A 781 -2.43 68.73 -14.53
N PHE A 782 -3.09 67.57 -14.41
CA PHE A 782 -2.65 66.32 -13.78
C PHE A 782 -2.69 66.22 -12.26
N ALA A 783 -3.90 66.38 -11.71
CA ALA A 783 -4.42 65.48 -10.67
C ALA A 783 -5.76 64.92 -11.15
N GLY A 784 -5.85 63.60 -11.33
CA GLY A 784 -7.08 62.91 -11.69
C GLY A 784 -6.94 61.45 -11.31
N TYR A 785 -7.84 61.01 -10.43
CA TYR A 785 -8.05 59.64 -9.92
C TYR A 785 -7.07 59.19 -8.84
N PHE A 786 -7.41 59.41 -7.56
CA PHE A 786 -8.19 58.45 -6.77
C PHE A 786 -8.42 59.01 -5.35
N THR A 787 -9.68 59.16 -4.95
CA THR A 787 -10.10 59.19 -3.54
C THR A 787 -11.07 58.04 -3.27
N ALA A 788 -11.03 57.56 -2.04
CA ALA A 788 -11.75 56.39 -1.56
C ALA A 788 -13.22 56.68 -1.21
N GLY A 789 -14.10 55.76 -1.63
CA GLY A 789 -15.14 55.11 -0.84
C GLY A 789 -16.31 55.91 -0.27
N THR A 790 -17.53 55.53 -0.67
CA THR A 790 -18.68 55.42 0.26
C THR A 790 -19.67 54.35 -0.22
N GLN A 791 -20.05 53.50 0.74
CA GLN A 791 -21.16 52.55 0.72
C GLN A 791 -22.51 53.27 0.60
N ILE A 792 -23.55 52.58 0.12
CA ILE A 792 -24.88 52.44 0.75
C ILE A 792 -25.77 51.45 -0.06
N SER A 793 -26.42 50.55 0.70
CA SER A 793 -27.64 49.73 0.48
C SER A 793 -27.74 48.82 -0.76
N GLN A 794 -27.77 47.48 -0.63
CA GLN A 794 -28.80 46.61 -0.02
C GLN A 794 -30.04 46.47 -0.92
N GLU A 795 -30.14 45.34 -1.64
CA GLU A 795 -31.28 44.40 -1.63
C GLU A 795 -31.08 43.22 -2.61
N ASP A 796 -31.28 42.02 -2.05
CA ASP A 796 -31.92 40.81 -2.58
C ASP A 796 -31.40 40.03 -3.80
N ALA A 797 -30.74 38.92 -3.45
CA ALA A 797 -31.10 37.54 -3.79
C ALA A 797 -31.61 37.21 -5.21
N VAL A 798 -30.77 36.53 -5.99
CA VAL A 798 -31.20 35.39 -6.83
C VAL A 798 -30.12 34.30 -6.82
N HIS A 799 -30.53 33.12 -6.35
CA HIS A 799 -29.86 31.84 -6.53
C HIS A 799 -29.62 31.53 -8.02
N ALA A 800 -28.40 31.10 -8.37
CA ALA A 800 -28.22 30.15 -9.47
C ALA A 800 -26.95 29.33 -9.23
N SER A 801 -27.17 28.07 -8.84
CA SER A 801 -26.25 26.96 -9.04
C SER A 801 -25.79 26.94 -10.49
N PHE A 802 -24.51 26.69 -10.78
CA PHE A 802 -24.14 25.64 -11.74
C PHE A 802 -22.68 25.21 -11.56
N THR A 803 -22.55 23.90 -11.64
CA THR A 803 -21.39 23.02 -11.72
C THR A 803 -20.48 23.29 -12.92
N HIS A 804 -19.36 22.54 -12.92
CA HIS A 804 -18.35 22.27 -13.97
C HIS A 804 -17.04 23.07 -13.78
N VAL A 805 -15.86 22.47 -13.75
CA VAL A 805 -15.35 21.20 -14.31
C VAL A 805 -14.47 20.48 -13.29
#